data_AF-A0A1B0FJC5-F1
#
_entry.id   AF-A0A1B0FJC5-F1
#
_cell.length_a   1.000
_cell.length_b   1.000
_cell.length_c   1.000
_cell.angle_alpha   90.00
_cell.angle_beta   90.00
_cell.angle_gamma   90.00
#
_symmetry.space_group_name_H-M   'P 1'
#
loop_
_entity.id
_entity.type
_entity.pdbx_description
1 polymer ?
#
loop_
_entity_poly.entity_id
_entity_poly.type
_entity_poly.pdbx_seq_one_letter_code
_entity_poly.pdbx_strand_id
1 'polypeptide(L)'
;MSALMKVARVNKLFTPIIVRSASDSVKYPKITTHYTIHPRDNDERWKGVNMERFIDEVDVVIVGGGPAGMSAAIRAKQLAAEQQKEIRVCVVEKAAEVGGHILSGAVVDPVSINELFPNWKEMGAPLNTPVTKDTFSYLTDAGRISIPIFKGWPMDNHGNYVVRLGHLVKWLGEQAEALGVEIYPGCAAAEVLFHKDGSVKGVATNDVGIAKDGSPKDTFARGMELHAKTTIFAEGCRGHLTKQIMRQFNLNEGSQHQTYGIGLKEVWEIQPEKHQPGLVEHTIGWPLDKLTYGGSFLYHLNEPTPTIAVGFVVGLDYQNPWLSPFQEFQRFKTHPKVREVFEGANRIAYGARAINEGGFQSLPSKLTFPGGCLVGCSAGFLNVPKIKGSHYAMKSGMLAAESALESIMGEKQETTGYEPKSYPDKIKNSFIWKDLYKVRNVRPSFHNPLGLYGGMMLSGISIFLGGREPWTLKHAGLDNQSLKLASQCPQIVYPKPDNKISFDLLSSVALTGTNHEGDQPAHLTLHSDRTPIDHNWALYEGPEQRFCPAGVYEYVPNDEGGNMKLQINAQNCIHCKTCDIKDPKQNINWVVPEGGGGPAYNAYAQEASNIVLFLSDDQDLYLHGMKPMHQTQRLIGTRGATLTNAFTTSPLCCPSRASLLSGMYAHNHRTFNNSASGGCNGMLDCLELFKTVLNILKHFIQSRSITGMHWRKHIEPEALPVLLQRKGYETFFAGKYLNEYKGKEVPPGWNEFYGLHGNSRYYNYTLRENAHNKTYGYVYLTDLLRKRALKFINERVNNSKPFFLMLAPPAPHHPFTPAERHQGLFDGITALKTPNFNKVFKDKHWLLANFEKIPNITLDIMDIYFQKRWESLLAVDEMVAAVIKRLDRQDQLENTYIIYTSDNGYHIGQFAQPFDKRQPYETDIRVPLLIRGPQISPGTNVNAVAGLIDLAPTILEWASIPHPARMDGQSLQPFLVNSDVYDAAMDKTYRRSLLIQHHGEGTVDTYNSLCPWGRNDRLYECNWEADCHCQDAWNNTYSCVRHFSYQVNRLYCEFSDRENFVEAYEVDKDIYQMNNNVNEWLPIERGLYSLALANLTRCAGAASCADIILK
;
A
#
# COMPACT_ATOMS: atom_id res chain seq x y z
N MET A 1 73.64 47.79 2.06
CA MET A 1 73.79 48.76 3.17
C MET A 1 73.34 48.09 4.45
N SER A 2 74.26 48.00 5.43
CA SER A 2 74.09 47.65 6.86
C SER A 2 73.42 46.30 7.19
N ALA A 3 74.15 45.18 7.30
CA ALA A 3 74.91 44.70 8.48
C ALA A 3 74.00 44.21 9.63
N LEU A 4 74.19 43.10 10.35
CA LEU A 4 75.08 41.92 10.33
C LEU A 4 74.65 41.08 11.57
N MET A 5 74.72 39.74 11.49
CA MET A 5 74.98 38.77 12.59
C MET A 5 73.92 38.61 13.72
N LYS A 6 73.71 37.46 14.39
CA LYS A 6 74.09 36.03 14.28
C LYS A 6 73.38 35.31 15.46
N VAL A 7 73.05 34.02 15.28
CA VAL A 7 73.19 32.91 16.26
C VAL A 7 72.08 32.62 17.32
N ALA A 8 71.75 31.32 17.36
CA ALA A 8 71.40 30.43 18.49
C ALA A 8 69.93 30.06 18.82
N ARG A 9 69.75 28.73 18.80
CA ARG A 9 68.71 27.85 19.38
C ARG A 9 68.22 28.26 20.77
N VAL A 10 66.91 28.09 21.04
CA VAL A 10 66.37 27.83 22.39
C VAL A 10 65.12 26.92 22.34
N ASN A 11 65.18 25.82 23.09
CA ASN A 11 64.07 24.95 23.50
C ASN A 11 63.02 25.72 24.34
N LYS A 12 61.72 25.45 24.18
CA LYS A 12 60.75 25.60 25.29
C LYS A 12 59.65 24.54 25.26
N LEU A 13 59.73 23.65 26.24
CA LEU A 13 58.62 22.91 26.86
C LEU A 13 58.28 23.59 28.20
N PHE A 14 57.03 23.44 28.63
CA PHE A 14 56.38 23.78 29.93
C PHE A 14 55.61 25.13 30.08
N THR A 15 54.28 25.02 29.89
CA THR A 15 53.09 25.45 30.71
C THR A 15 53.11 26.67 31.65
N PRO A 16 51.95 27.27 32.04
CA PRO A 16 50.55 27.06 31.61
C PRO A 16 49.84 28.35 31.15
N ILE A 17 48.90 28.25 30.19
CA ILE A 17 47.89 29.31 29.97
C ILE A 17 46.51 28.69 30.16
N ILE A 18 45.91 29.10 31.27
CA ILE A 18 44.53 29.00 31.73
C ILE A 18 43.57 28.51 30.62
N VAL A 19 43.20 27.23 30.72
CA VAL A 19 42.00 26.71 30.07
C VAL A 19 40.82 27.41 30.72
N ARG A 20 40.23 28.38 30.02
CA ARG A 20 38.85 28.77 30.30
C ARG A 20 37.98 27.55 30.04
N SER A 21 37.42 27.00 31.11
CA SER A 21 36.29 26.10 31.06
C SER A 21 35.16 26.79 30.30
N ALA A 22 35.06 26.53 29.00
CA ALA A 22 33.84 26.75 28.27
C ALA A 22 32.87 25.68 28.77
N SER A 23 31.86 26.14 29.49
CA SER A 23 30.73 25.36 29.95
C SER A 23 30.15 24.52 28.82
N ASP A 24 29.96 23.23 29.10
CA ASP A 24 29.04 22.35 28.39
C ASP A 24 27.66 22.99 28.31
N SER A 25 27.32 23.63 27.19
CA SER A 25 25.92 24.02 26.93
C SER A 25 25.60 24.30 25.46
N VAL A 26 26.10 23.49 24.52
CA VAL A 26 25.40 23.31 23.24
C VAL A 26 24.62 22.00 23.36
N LYS A 27 23.36 22.08 23.80
CA LYS A 27 22.44 20.93 23.86
C LYS A 27 22.09 20.51 22.44
N TYR A 28 22.89 19.64 21.83
CA TYR A 28 22.40 18.85 20.71
C TYR A 28 21.20 18.03 21.17
N PRO A 29 20.07 17.99 20.43
CA PRO A 29 19.04 16.99 20.71
C PRO A 29 19.68 15.61 20.62
N LYS A 30 19.49 14.77 21.65
CA LYS A 30 20.01 13.39 21.64
C LYS A 30 19.35 12.63 20.50
N ILE A 31 20.16 12.16 19.55
CA ILE A 31 19.70 11.36 18.41
C ILE A 31 19.44 9.94 18.89
N THR A 32 20.33 9.42 19.73
CA THR A 32 20.24 8.07 20.28
C THR A 32 19.61 8.07 21.66
N THR A 33 18.50 7.34 21.79
CA THR A 33 17.73 7.20 23.05
C THR A 33 17.41 5.74 23.36
N HIS A 34 17.81 4.83 22.47
CA HIS A 34 17.53 3.41 22.58
C HIS A 34 18.21 2.78 23.80
N TYR A 35 17.49 1.86 24.45
CA TYR A 35 17.88 1.27 25.73
C TYR A 35 19.15 0.40 25.70
N THR A 36 19.58 -0.01 24.52
CA THR A 36 20.85 -0.74 24.32
C THR A 36 22.09 0.18 24.42
N ILE A 37 21.91 1.50 24.29
CA ILE A 37 22.96 2.50 24.47
C ILE A 37 22.76 3.27 25.78
N HIS A 38 21.49 3.53 26.14
CA HIS A 38 21.11 4.19 27.39
C HIS A 38 20.29 3.22 28.26
N PRO A 39 20.95 2.40 29.12
CA PRO A 39 20.26 1.43 29.95
C PRO A 39 19.18 2.06 30.80
N ARG A 40 17.98 1.48 30.77
CA ARG A 40 16.78 1.98 31.45
C ARG A 40 16.92 1.94 32.97
N ASP A 41 17.70 1.00 33.50
CA ASP A 41 17.91 0.83 34.94
C ASP A 41 18.57 2.05 35.59
N ASN A 42 19.26 2.89 34.79
CA ASN A 42 19.92 4.11 35.23
C ASN A 42 19.11 5.38 34.91
N ASP A 43 17.88 5.24 34.39
CA ASP A 43 17.02 6.34 33.98
C ASP A 43 15.86 6.50 34.97
N GLU A 44 15.77 7.67 35.62
CA GLU A 44 14.74 7.95 36.63
C GLU A 44 13.31 7.78 36.09
N ARG A 45 13.10 7.95 34.77
CA ARG A 45 11.79 7.77 34.12
C ARG A 45 11.26 6.33 34.20
N TRP A 46 12.13 5.36 34.44
CA TRP A 46 11.79 3.94 34.54
C TRP A 46 11.59 3.47 35.99
N LYS A 47 11.76 4.35 36.97
CA LYS A 47 11.60 4.01 38.38
C LYS A 47 10.14 3.61 38.69
N GLY A 48 9.96 2.37 39.16
CA GLY A 48 8.65 1.82 39.51
C GLY A 48 7.94 1.08 38.37
N VAL A 49 8.53 1.01 37.17
CA VAL A 49 8.03 0.17 36.08
C VAL A 49 8.34 -1.30 36.36
N ASN A 50 7.35 -2.18 36.23
CA ASN A 50 7.59 -3.63 36.36
C ASN A 50 8.36 -4.14 35.13
N MET A 51 9.53 -4.75 35.37
CA MET A 51 10.43 -5.27 34.34
C MET A 51 10.40 -6.80 34.21
N GLU A 52 9.52 -7.47 34.96
CA GLU A 52 9.29 -8.91 34.84
C GLU A 52 8.79 -9.28 33.44
N ARG A 53 9.28 -10.42 32.92
CA ARG A 53 8.87 -10.97 31.63
C ARG A 53 8.09 -12.26 31.84
N PHE A 54 7.12 -12.51 30.97
CA PHE A 54 6.55 -13.85 30.85
C PHE A 54 7.61 -14.80 30.28
N ILE A 55 7.68 -16.01 30.82
CA ILE A 55 8.65 -17.03 30.44
C ILE A 55 7.90 -18.20 29.82
N ASP A 56 8.39 -18.65 28.66
CA ASP A 56 7.94 -19.87 28.01
C ASP A 56 9.12 -20.81 27.75
N GLU A 57 8.89 -22.11 27.86
CA GLU A 57 9.93 -23.15 27.72
C GLU A 57 9.68 -24.03 26.49
N VAL A 58 10.70 -24.16 25.64
CA VAL A 58 10.67 -24.98 24.44
C VAL A 58 11.95 -25.79 24.32
N ASP A 59 12.00 -26.77 23.40
CA ASP A 59 13.24 -27.54 23.18
C ASP A 59 14.20 -26.78 22.26
N VAL A 60 13.66 -26.19 21.18
CA VAL A 60 14.44 -25.46 20.17
C VAL A 60 13.78 -24.12 19.86
N VAL A 61 14.55 -23.04 20.03
CA VAL A 61 14.19 -21.71 19.51
C VAL A 61 14.99 -21.44 18.24
N ILE A 62 14.32 -20.92 17.22
CA ILE A 62 14.92 -20.52 15.95
C ILE A 62 14.68 -19.03 15.75
N VAL A 63 15.78 -18.28 15.62
CA VAL A 63 15.74 -16.82 15.45
C VAL A 63 15.80 -16.48 13.97
N GLY A 64 14.64 -16.18 13.37
CA GLY A 64 14.49 -15.80 11.97
C GLY A 64 13.76 -16.86 11.13
N GLY A 65 12.63 -16.47 10.54
CA GLY A 65 11.78 -17.29 9.68
C GLY A 65 12.20 -17.29 8.21
N GLY A 66 13.50 -17.23 7.93
CA GLY A 66 14.05 -17.33 6.57
C GLY A 66 14.18 -18.78 6.07
N PRO A 67 14.76 -19.02 4.88
CA PRO A 67 14.90 -20.37 4.33
C PRO A 67 15.71 -21.30 5.25
N ALA A 68 16.73 -20.80 5.96
CA ALA A 68 17.46 -21.61 6.94
C ALA A 68 16.62 -21.97 8.16
N GLY A 69 15.92 -20.98 8.73
CA GLY A 69 15.12 -21.17 9.94
C GLY A 69 13.94 -22.10 9.71
N MET A 70 13.18 -21.89 8.62
CA MET A 70 12.06 -22.76 8.28
C MET A 70 12.51 -24.18 7.96
N SER A 71 13.61 -24.36 7.21
CA SER A 71 14.14 -25.71 6.96
C SER A 71 14.64 -26.40 8.23
N ALA A 72 15.22 -25.67 9.18
CA ALA A 72 15.59 -26.22 10.48
C ALA A 72 14.34 -26.65 11.28
N ALA A 73 13.30 -25.80 11.31
CA ALA A 73 12.07 -26.08 12.04
C ALA A 73 11.34 -27.31 11.50
N ILE A 74 11.15 -27.36 10.18
CA ILE A 74 10.55 -28.49 9.46
C ILE A 74 11.33 -29.77 9.74
N ARG A 75 12.66 -29.75 9.53
CA ARG A 75 13.47 -30.94 9.69
C ARG A 75 13.48 -31.44 11.13
N ALA A 76 13.48 -30.55 12.12
CA ALA A 76 13.36 -30.91 13.52
C ALA A 76 12.05 -31.66 13.79
N LYS A 77 10.90 -31.16 13.30
CA LYS A 77 9.61 -31.84 13.46
C LYS A 77 9.50 -33.15 12.71
N GLN A 78 10.04 -33.23 11.49
CA GLN A 78 10.10 -34.49 10.73
C GLN A 78 10.88 -35.57 11.50
N LEU A 79 12.08 -35.24 12.00
CA LEU A 79 12.90 -36.17 12.79
C LEU A 79 12.25 -36.56 14.12
N ALA A 80 11.59 -35.62 14.79
CA ALA A 80 10.83 -35.88 16.01
C ALA A 80 9.71 -36.90 15.76
N ALA A 81 8.97 -36.73 14.65
CA ALA A 81 7.93 -37.66 14.23
C ALA A 81 8.49 -39.05 13.84
N GLU A 82 9.59 -39.10 13.07
CA GLU A 82 10.30 -40.34 12.70
C GLU A 82 10.73 -41.14 13.95
N GLN A 83 11.14 -40.45 15.00
CA GLN A 83 11.59 -41.05 16.26
C GLN A 83 10.49 -41.17 17.33
N GLN A 84 9.24 -40.82 17.00
CA GLN A 84 8.09 -40.84 17.91
C GLN A 84 8.33 -40.07 19.22
N LYS A 85 8.96 -38.91 19.13
CA LYS A 85 9.22 -38.01 20.27
C LYS A 85 8.49 -36.69 20.06
N GLU A 86 7.96 -36.16 21.16
CA GLU A 86 7.42 -34.81 21.18
C GLU A 86 8.55 -33.81 21.42
N ILE A 87 8.62 -32.80 20.54
CA ILE A 87 9.60 -31.72 20.63
C ILE A 87 8.88 -30.42 20.32
N ARG A 88 9.07 -29.42 21.18
CA ARG A 88 8.52 -28.09 21.00
C ARG A 88 9.52 -27.20 20.28
N VAL A 89 9.14 -26.73 19.09
CA VAL A 89 9.99 -25.91 18.21
C VAL A 89 9.29 -24.59 17.99
N CYS A 90 9.97 -23.50 18.34
CA CYS A 90 9.48 -22.14 18.21
C CYS A 90 10.34 -21.35 17.22
N VAL A 91 9.70 -20.65 16.28
CA VAL A 91 10.34 -19.74 15.33
C VAL A 91 9.86 -18.33 15.62
N VAL A 92 10.79 -17.40 15.87
CA VAL A 92 10.48 -15.96 15.99
C VAL A 92 10.93 -15.21 14.74
N GLU A 93 10.03 -14.44 14.14
CA GLU A 93 10.27 -13.65 12.93
C GLU A 93 9.83 -12.21 13.13
N LYS A 94 10.69 -11.27 12.70
CA LYS A 94 10.45 -9.83 12.86
C LYS A 94 9.34 -9.33 11.93
N ALA A 95 9.26 -9.89 10.73
CA ALA A 95 8.28 -9.49 9.72
C ALA A 95 6.85 -9.71 10.23
N ALA A 96 5.93 -8.79 9.93
CA ALA A 96 4.51 -8.91 10.29
C ALA A 96 3.88 -10.23 9.80
N GLU A 97 4.38 -10.77 8.69
CA GLU A 97 4.06 -12.11 8.19
C GLU A 97 5.33 -12.82 7.70
N VAL A 98 5.30 -14.16 7.69
CA VAL A 98 6.38 -14.98 7.14
C VAL A 98 6.62 -14.63 5.67
N GLY A 99 7.87 -14.31 5.32
CA GLY A 99 8.24 -13.90 3.96
C GLY A 99 8.32 -12.38 3.77
N GLY A 100 7.69 -11.57 4.64
CA GLY A 100 7.57 -10.11 4.47
C GLY A 100 8.90 -9.34 4.51
N HIS A 101 9.96 -9.92 5.07
CA HIS A 101 11.31 -9.34 5.07
C HIS A 101 12.30 -10.05 4.12
N ILE A 102 11.82 -10.98 3.29
CA ILE A 102 12.68 -11.79 2.41
C ILE A 102 12.93 -11.07 1.09
N LEU A 103 14.21 -10.75 0.83
CA LEU A 103 14.63 -10.15 -0.42
C LEU A 103 15.78 -10.94 -1.07
N SER A 104 15.57 -11.33 -2.32
CA SER A 104 16.57 -11.98 -3.16
C SER A 104 16.16 -11.86 -4.64
N GLY A 105 17.14 -11.82 -5.54
CA GLY A 105 16.90 -12.05 -6.97
C GLY A 105 16.46 -13.50 -7.25
N ALA A 106 17.02 -14.43 -6.49
CA ALA A 106 16.65 -15.85 -6.36
C ALA A 106 16.59 -16.69 -7.64
N VAL A 107 17.76 -17.22 -8.00
CA VAL A 107 17.90 -18.49 -8.74
C VAL A 107 18.26 -19.58 -7.73
N VAL A 108 17.39 -20.56 -7.55
CA VAL A 108 17.49 -21.59 -6.51
C VAL A 108 17.80 -22.94 -7.11
N ASP A 109 18.83 -23.58 -6.56
CA ASP A 109 19.14 -24.99 -6.80
C ASP A 109 18.18 -25.85 -5.96
N PRO A 110 17.39 -26.75 -6.58
CA PRO A 110 16.40 -27.53 -5.86
C PRO A 110 17.03 -28.62 -4.97
N VAL A 111 18.35 -28.82 -4.96
CA VAL A 111 19.03 -29.89 -4.20
C VAL A 111 18.56 -30.02 -2.75
N SER A 112 18.36 -28.91 -2.04
CA SER A 112 17.97 -28.93 -0.63
C SER A 112 16.48 -29.11 -0.41
N ILE A 113 15.62 -28.57 -1.29
CA ILE A 113 14.18 -28.78 -1.19
C ILE A 113 13.80 -30.21 -1.62
N ASN A 114 14.53 -30.79 -2.58
CA ASN A 114 14.39 -32.20 -2.95
C ASN A 114 14.66 -33.14 -1.76
N GLU A 115 15.56 -32.75 -0.86
CA GLU A 115 15.86 -33.51 0.35
C GLU A 115 14.82 -33.26 1.46
N LEU A 116 14.41 -32.00 1.66
CA LEU A 116 13.46 -31.63 2.71
C LEU A 116 12.02 -32.10 2.43
N PHE A 117 11.60 -32.03 1.16
CA PHE A 117 10.29 -32.44 0.66
C PHE A 117 10.43 -33.09 -0.72
N PRO A 118 10.69 -34.39 -0.82
CA PRO A 118 10.86 -35.07 -2.11
C PRO A 118 9.69 -34.88 -3.09
N ASN A 119 8.47 -34.68 -2.56
CA ASN A 119 7.23 -34.46 -3.30
C ASN A 119 6.78 -32.98 -3.35
N TRP A 120 7.68 -32.00 -3.15
CA TRP A 120 7.33 -30.57 -3.12
C TRP A 120 6.53 -30.08 -4.33
N LYS A 121 6.72 -30.70 -5.51
CA LYS A 121 5.97 -30.37 -6.74
C LYS A 121 4.48 -30.68 -6.59
N GLU A 122 4.15 -31.82 -6.02
CA GLU A 122 2.78 -32.26 -5.77
C GLU A 122 2.14 -31.44 -4.65
N MET A 123 2.95 -31.00 -3.69
CA MET A 123 2.55 -30.12 -2.59
C MET A 123 2.41 -28.64 -3.00
N GLY A 124 2.63 -28.32 -4.28
CA GLY A 124 2.41 -26.98 -4.82
C GLY A 124 3.46 -25.94 -4.43
N ALA A 125 4.71 -26.33 -4.13
CA ALA A 125 5.74 -25.34 -3.81
C ALA A 125 5.99 -24.39 -5.01
N PRO A 126 6.17 -23.07 -4.79
CA PRO A 126 6.16 -22.06 -5.86
C PRO A 126 7.49 -21.96 -6.65
N LEU A 127 7.94 -23.09 -7.22
CA LEU A 127 9.11 -23.20 -8.09
C LEU A 127 8.64 -23.45 -9.54
N ASN A 128 7.96 -22.46 -10.11
CA ASN A 128 7.24 -22.59 -11.39
C ASN A 128 8.09 -22.28 -12.63
N THR A 129 9.26 -21.65 -12.44
CA THR A 129 10.07 -21.13 -13.55
C THR A 129 11.41 -21.87 -13.64
N PRO A 130 11.50 -23.01 -14.34
CA PRO A 130 12.78 -23.62 -14.62
C PRO A 130 13.64 -22.68 -15.46
N VAL A 131 14.94 -22.60 -15.17
CA VAL A 131 15.87 -21.81 -15.98
C VAL A 131 16.05 -22.48 -17.35
N THR A 132 15.76 -21.73 -18.41
CA THR A 132 15.83 -22.19 -19.80
C THR A 132 17.07 -21.67 -20.51
N LYS A 133 17.56 -20.49 -20.13
CA LYS A 133 18.69 -19.83 -20.79
C LYS A 133 19.46 -18.93 -19.81
N ASP A 134 20.78 -19.04 -19.85
CA ASP A 134 21.70 -18.17 -19.11
C ASP A 134 22.44 -17.24 -20.06
N THR A 135 22.62 -15.98 -19.66
CA THR A 135 23.47 -15.02 -20.36
C THR A 135 24.36 -14.26 -19.39
N PHE A 136 25.63 -14.09 -19.76
CA PHE A 136 26.60 -13.31 -18.99
C PHE A 136 27.28 -12.31 -19.92
N SER A 137 27.39 -11.05 -19.50
CA SER A 137 27.91 -10.00 -20.38
C SER A 137 28.70 -8.93 -19.64
N TYR A 138 29.68 -8.35 -20.32
CA TYR A 138 30.38 -7.15 -19.91
C TYR A 138 29.76 -5.93 -20.60
N LEU A 139 29.37 -4.92 -19.83
CA LEU A 139 28.83 -3.66 -20.33
C LEU A 139 29.92 -2.59 -20.42
N THR A 140 30.01 -1.93 -21.57
CA THR A 140 30.63 -0.60 -21.68
C THR A 140 29.56 0.47 -21.49
N ASP A 141 29.88 1.74 -21.65
CA ASP A 141 28.89 2.82 -21.63
C ASP A 141 27.88 2.76 -22.79
N ALA A 142 28.28 2.22 -23.94
CA ALA A 142 27.46 2.14 -25.16
C ALA A 142 27.14 0.72 -25.64
N GLY A 143 27.84 -0.30 -25.13
CA GLY A 143 27.88 -1.64 -25.73
C GLY A 143 27.74 -2.78 -24.73
N ARG A 144 27.47 -3.98 -25.25
CA ARG A 144 27.36 -5.23 -24.50
C ARG A 144 28.21 -6.29 -25.18
N ILE A 145 29.17 -6.86 -24.44
CA ILE A 145 30.06 -7.93 -24.89
C ILE A 145 29.64 -9.22 -24.19
N SER A 146 29.22 -10.22 -24.96
CA SER A 146 28.83 -11.53 -24.40
C SER A 146 30.05 -12.32 -23.94
N ILE A 147 29.97 -12.91 -22.75
CA ILE A 147 31.00 -13.81 -22.20
C ILE A 147 30.43 -15.24 -22.22
N PRO A 148 31.12 -16.21 -22.83
CA PRO A 148 30.60 -17.57 -22.93
C PRO A 148 30.49 -18.23 -21.55
N ILE A 149 29.36 -18.91 -21.32
CA ILE A 149 29.10 -19.71 -20.13
C ILE A 149 29.34 -21.18 -20.51
N PHE A 150 30.23 -21.86 -19.78
CA PHE A 150 30.51 -23.27 -19.98
C PHE A 150 29.81 -24.13 -18.92
N LYS A 151 29.42 -25.34 -19.30
CA LYS A 151 28.75 -26.28 -18.40
C LYS A 151 29.58 -26.56 -17.15
N GLY A 152 28.96 -26.51 -15.97
CA GLY A 152 29.61 -26.74 -14.68
C GLY A 152 30.45 -25.57 -14.15
N TRP A 153 30.47 -24.43 -14.85
CA TRP A 153 30.99 -23.18 -14.30
C TRP A 153 29.96 -22.56 -13.34
N PRO A 154 30.36 -21.64 -12.44
CA PRO A 154 29.45 -21.07 -11.44
C PRO A 154 28.18 -20.42 -12.01
N MET A 155 28.26 -19.82 -13.20
CA MET A 155 27.13 -19.13 -13.84
C MET A 155 26.20 -20.05 -14.65
N ASP A 156 26.47 -21.37 -14.68
CA ASP A 156 25.58 -22.36 -15.30
C ASP A 156 24.40 -22.64 -14.34
N ASN A 157 23.19 -22.26 -14.75
CA ASN A 157 21.98 -22.45 -13.96
C ASN A 157 21.10 -23.59 -14.48
N HIS A 158 21.61 -24.49 -15.32
CA HIS A 158 20.84 -25.65 -15.75
C HIS A 158 20.31 -26.46 -14.55
N GLY A 159 19.01 -26.79 -14.57
CA GLY A 159 18.33 -27.51 -13.48
C GLY A 159 17.90 -26.65 -12.28
N ASN A 160 18.16 -25.34 -12.29
CA ASN A 160 17.71 -24.42 -11.26
C ASN A 160 16.36 -23.80 -11.61
N TYR A 161 15.78 -23.09 -10.63
CA TYR A 161 14.51 -22.37 -10.78
C TYR A 161 14.68 -20.90 -10.44
N VAL A 162 14.09 -20.02 -11.25
CA VAL A 162 13.85 -18.62 -10.89
C VAL A 162 12.64 -18.59 -9.97
N VAL A 163 12.75 -17.96 -8.80
CA VAL A 163 11.67 -17.96 -7.80
C VAL A 163 11.48 -16.60 -7.17
N ARG A 164 10.29 -16.36 -6.64
CA ARG A 164 10.06 -15.29 -5.66
C ARG A 164 10.34 -15.87 -4.28
N LEU A 165 11.53 -15.62 -3.74
CA LEU A 165 11.97 -16.27 -2.50
C LEU A 165 11.03 -16.02 -1.31
N GLY A 166 10.37 -14.85 -1.25
CA GLY A 166 9.34 -14.57 -0.24
C GLY A 166 8.18 -15.58 -0.27
N HIS A 167 7.69 -15.94 -1.47
CA HIS A 167 6.66 -16.98 -1.64
C HIS A 167 7.13 -18.35 -1.22
N LEU A 168 8.35 -18.74 -1.58
CA LEU A 168 8.90 -20.02 -1.14
C LEU A 168 9.01 -20.09 0.38
N VAL A 169 9.44 -19.01 1.03
CA VAL A 169 9.55 -18.95 2.49
C VAL A 169 8.17 -18.97 3.16
N LYS A 170 7.17 -18.28 2.60
CA LYS A 170 5.79 -18.35 3.06
C LYS A 170 5.24 -19.78 2.98
N TRP A 171 5.41 -20.44 1.84
CA TRP A 171 5.03 -21.86 1.66
C TRP A 171 5.75 -22.77 2.66
N LEU A 172 7.06 -22.57 2.90
CA LEU A 172 7.79 -23.30 3.94
C LEU A 172 7.23 -23.03 5.34
N GLY A 173 6.76 -21.81 5.63
CA GLY A 173 6.06 -21.48 6.87
C GLY A 173 4.78 -22.29 7.04
N GLU A 174 3.93 -22.35 6.01
CA GLU A 174 2.71 -23.15 6.00
C GLU A 174 3.01 -24.65 6.24
N GLN A 175 4.09 -25.17 5.62
CA GLN A 175 4.50 -26.55 5.84
C GLN A 175 5.03 -26.78 7.27
N ALA A 176 5.72 -25.79 7.84
CA ALA A 176 6.21 -25.85 9.21
C ALA A 176 5.06 -25.84 10.23
N GLU A 177 4.07 -24.96 10.06
CA GLU A 177 2.87 -24.91 10.89
C GLU A 177 2.07 -26.21 10.82
N ALA A 178 1.91 -26.78 9.61
CA ALA A 178 1.26 -28.07 9.43
C ALA A 178 1.96 -29.23 10.17
N LEU A 179 3.27 -29.11 10.43
CA LEU A 179 4.05 -30.05 11.24
C LEU A 179 4.07 -29.71 12.74
N GLY A 180 3.28 -28.72 13.16
CA GLY A 180 3.15 -28.28 14.56
C GLY A 180 4.31 -27.44 15.07
N VAL A 181 5.02 -26.74 14.18
CA VAL A 181 5.96 -25.68 14.58
C VAL A 181 5.17 -24.46 15.05
N GLU A 182 5.57 -23.86 16.17
CA GLU A 182 5.02 -22.59 16.64
C GLU A 182 5.76 -21.43 15.97
N ILE A 183 5.10 -20.73 15.06
CA ILE A 183 5.69 -19.60 14.35
C ILE A 183 5.07 -18.30 14.89
N TYR A 184 5.93 -17.39 15.35
CA TYR A 184 5.56 -16.09 15.87
C TYR A 184 6.07 -15.00 14.91
N PRO A 185 5.33 -14.68 13.83
CA PRO A 185 5.60 -13.48 13.04
C PRO A 185 5.28 -12.23 13.86
N GLY A 186 5.86 -11.10 13.48
CA GLY A 186 5.78 -9.84 14.22
C GLY A 186 6.51 -9.85 15.57
N CYS A 187 7.26 -10.91 15.89
CA CYS A 187 7.99 -11.05 17.15
C CYS A 187 9.49 -11.02 16.89
N ALA A 188 10.13 -9.89 17.18
CA ALA A 188 11.57 -9.75 16.98
C ALA A 188 12.34 -10.22 18.22
N ALA A 189 13.26 -11.19 18.05
CA ALA A 189 14.24 -11.47 19.10
C ALA A 189 15.15 -10.26 19.28
N ALA A 190 15.16 -9.65 20.46
CA ALA A 190 15.89 -8.42 20.74
C ALA A 190 17.09 -8.62 21.69
N GLU A 191 17.10 -9.72 22.44
CA GLU A 191 18.09 -10.00 23.48
C GLU A 191 18.43 -11.49 23.52
N VAL A 192 19.71 -11.81 23.73
CA VAL A 192 20.17 -13.18 24.01
C VAL A 192 20.18 -13.39 25.52
N LEU A 193 19.56 -14.48 25.97
CA LEU A 193 19.55 -14.89 27.37
C LEU A 193 20.65 -15.91 27.64
N PHE A 194 21.33 -15.79 28.79
CA PHE A 194 22.42 -16.68 29.19
C PHE A 194 22.12 -17.36 30.53
N HIS A 195 22.56 -18.61 30.66
CA HIS A 195 22.63 -19.33 31.93
C HIS A 195 23.81 -18.83 32.77
N LYS A 196 23.81 -19.19 34.06
CA LYS A 196 24.90 -18.88 35.00
C LYS A 196 26.24 -19.52 34.60
N ASP A 197 26.21 -20.62 33.87
CA ASP A 197 27.40 -21.30 33.34
C ASP A 197 27.95 -20.65 32.05
N GLY A 198 27.31 -19.58 31.56
CA GLY A 198 27.70 -18.85 30.35
C GLY A 198 27.14 -19.41 29.04
N SER A 199 26.41 -20.53 29.07
CA SER A 199 25.72 -21.07 27.89
C SER A 199 24.47 -20.26 27.53
N VAL A 200 24.07 -20.29 26.26
CA VAL A 200 22.84 -19.63 25.80
C VAL A 200 21.63 -20.36 26.38
N LYS A 201 20.75 -19.60 27.02
CA LYS A 201 19.47 -20.04 27.60
C LYS A 201 18.31 -19.90 26.63
N GLY A 202 18.42 -18.99 25.66
CA GLY A 202 17.33 -18.64 24.76
C GLY A 202 17.39 -17.19 24.29
N VAL A 203 16.25 -16.61 23.98
CA VAL A 203 16.11 -15.20 23.57
C VAL A 203 14.93 -14.54 24.25
N ALA A 204 14.95 -13.21 24.33
CA ALA A 204 13.75 -12.44 24.63
C ALA A 204 13.27 -11.66 23.41
N THR A 205 11.96 -11.56 23.24
CA THR A 205 11.36 -10.71 22.21
C THR A 205 11.51 -9.23 22.56
N ASN A 206 11.31 -8.34 21.58
CA ASN A 206 11.35 -6.91 21.80
C ASN A 206 10.27 -6.48 22.81
N ASP A 207 10.62 -5.50 23.63
CA ASP A 207 9.61 -4.75 24.37
C ASP A 207 8.83 -3.85 23.40
N VAL A 208 7.64 -3.39 23.81
CA VAL A 208 6.79 -2.44 23.07
C VAL A 208 6.33 -1.29 23.96
N GLY A 209 5.93 -0.17 23.36
CA GLY A 209 5.40 0.98 24.10
C GLY A 209 6.49 1.82 24.76
N ILE A 210 7.58 2.08 24.04
CA ILE A 210 8.65 3.01 24.44
C ILE A 210 8.59 4.22 23.53
N ALA A 211 8.54 5.43 24.08
CA ALA A 211 8.50 6.66 23.29
C ALA A 211 9.84 6.96 22.62
N LYS A 212 9.83 7.83 21.60
CA LYS A 212 11.04 8.18 20.83
C LYS A 212 12.20 8.70 21.67
N ASP A 213 11.92 9.32 22.81
CA ASP A 213 12.93 9.85 23.73
C ASP A 213 13.47 8.80 24.74
N GLY A 214 12.99 7.55 24.66
CA GLY A 214 13.34 6.44 25.54
C GLY A 214 12.51 6.34 26.83
N SER A 215 11.50 7.19 27.04
CA SER A 215 10.59 7.06 28.20
C SER A 215 9.60 5.90 28.01
N PRO A 216 9.16 5.22 29.09
CA PRO A 216 8.08 4.25 29.01
C PRO A 216 6.76 4.97 28.70
N LYS A 217 5.89 4.39 27.84
CA LYS A 217 4.51 4.83 27.65
C LYS A 217 3.59 4.13 28.65
N ASP A 218 2.35 4.63 28.80
CA ASP A 218 1.31 3.95 29.60
C ASP A 218 0.96 2.55 29.04
N THR A 219 1.24 2.33 27.75
CA THR A 219 1.06 1.05 27.05
C THR A 219 2.31 0.17 27.05
N PHE A 220 3.35 0.52 27.82
CA PHE A 220 4.59 -0.25 27.87
C PHE A 220 4.33 -1.71 28.25
N ALA A 221 4.87 -2.63 27.46
CA ALA A 221 4.87 -4.06 27.77
C ALA A 221 6.25 -4.66 27.49
N ARG A 222 6.70 -5.49 28.44
CA ARG A 222 7.94 -6.27 28.31
C ARG A 222 7.75 -7.39 27.30
N GLY A 223 8.80 -7.67 26.52
CA GLY A 223 8.87 -8.83 25.66
C GLY A 223 8.86 -10.14 26.45
N MET A 224 8.57 -11.24 25.76
CA MET A 224 8.53 -12.59 26.31
C MET A 224 9.91 -13.25 26.27
N GLU A 225 10.27 -14.01 27.29
CA GLU A 225 11.45 -14.87 27.28
C GLU A 225 11.08 -16.26 26.74
N LEU A 226 11.84 -16.72 25.75
CA LEU A 226 11.77 -18.07 25.21
C LEU A 226 13.01 -18.83 25.65
N HIS A 227 12.87 -19.70 26.65
CA HIS A 227 13.95 -20.54 27.15
C HIS A 227 14.00 -21.83 26.32
N ALA A 228 15.20 -22.23 25.91
CA ALA A 228 15.43 -23.35 25.01
C ALA A 228 16.61 -24.20 25.47
N LYS A 229 16.57 -25.49 25.17
CA LYS A 229 17.76 -26.35 25.29
C LYS A 229 18.81 -25.94 24.26
N THR A 230 18.38 -25.63 23.04
CA THR A 230 19.26 -25.20 21.94
C THR A 230 18.62 -24.04 21.17
N THR A 231 19.38 -22.97 20.90
CA THR A 231 18.95 -21.83 20.07
C THR A 231 19.68 -21.81 18.73
N ILE A 232 18.95 -21.79 17.62
CA ILE A 232 19.49 -21.71 16.25
C ILE A 232 19.36 -20.27 15.74
N PHE A 233 20.50 -19.63 15.45
CA PHE A 233 20.52 -18.24 14.95
C PHE A 233 20.48 -18.21 13.42
N ALA A 234 19.33 -17.83 12.87
CA ALA A 234 19.00 -17.84 11.45
C ALA A 234 18.60 -16.44 10.89
N GLU A 235 19.04 -15.35 11.54
CA GLU A 235 18.71 -13.96 11.19
C GLU A 235 19.11 -13.53 9.75
N GLY A 236 20.00 -14.28 9.11
CA GLY A 236 20.54 -14.02 7.78
C GLY A 236 21.75 -13.08 7.80
N CYS A 237 22.02 -12.44 6.66
CA CYS A 237 23.18 -11.58 6.49
C CYS A 237 23.19 -10.45 7.55
N ARG A 238 24.29 -10.38 8.31
CA ARG A 238 24.52 -9.40 9.39
C ARG A 238 23.36 -9.39 10.42
N GLY A 239 23.04 -10.58 10.94
CA GLY A 239 22.18 -10.75 12.12
C GLY A 239 22.73 -9.96 13.31
N HIS A 240 21.86 -9.26 14.04
CA HIS A 240 22.32 -8.37 15.10
C HIS A 240 22.61 -9.12 16.40
N LEU A 241 21.84 -10.16 16.73
CA LEU A 241 22.16 -11.06 17.84
C LEU A 241 23.34 -11.95 17.45
N THR A 242 23.39 -12.42 16.20
CA THR A 242 24.51 -13.18 15.64
C THR A 242 25.81 -12.41 15.81
N LYS A 243 25.84 -11.11 15.52
CA LYS A 243 27.00 -10.22 15.74
C LYS A 243 27.44 -10.23 17.21
N GLN A 244 26.51 -10.24 18.16
CA GLN A 244 26.80 -10.28 19.60
C GLN A 244 27.33 -11.65 20.02
N ILE A 245 26.66 -12.73 19.62
CA ILE A 245 27.06 -14.13 19.87
C ILE A 245 28.46 -14.43 19.34
N MET A 246 28.75 -14.02 18.11
CA MET A 246 30.07 -14.19 17.50
C MET A 246 31.18 -13.55 18.33
N ARG A 247 30.91 -12.38 18.93
CA ARG A 247 31.87 -11.70 19.82
C ARG A 247 31.96 -12.41 21.17
N GLN A 248 30.83 -12.76 21.77
CA GLN A 248 30.75 -13.40 23.09
C GLN A 248 31.55 -14.71 23.16
N PHE A 249 31.46 -15.54 22.13
CA PHE A 249 32.15 -16.84 22.09
C PHE A 249 33.39 -16.85 21.18
N ASN A 250 33.83 -15.69 20.70
CA ASN A 250 34.98 -15.53 19.80
C ASN A 250 34.94 -16.45 18.57
N LEU A 251 33.77 -16.58 17.94
CA LEU A 251 33.50 -17.61 16.91
C LEU A 251 34.29 -17.40 15.60
N ASN A 252 34.81 -16.19 15.38
CA ASN A 252 35.56 -15.81 14.18
C ASN A 252 37.08 -15.94 14.37
N GLU A 253 37.55 -16.45 15.51
CA GLU A 253 38.98 -16.60 15.78
C GLU A 253 39.67 -17.46 14.71
N GLY A 254 40.71 -16.93 14.06
CA GLY A 254 41.43 -17.63 12.99
C GLY A 254 40.77 -17.58 11.61
N SER A 255 39.56 -17.02 11.49
CA SER A 255 38.90 -16.72 10.21
C SER A 255 39.18 -15.30 9.76
N GLN A 256 39.04 -15.02 8.46
CA GLN A 256 39.06 -13.64 7.98
C GLN A 256 37.74 -12.94 8.29
N HIS A 257 37.75 -11.61 8.31
CA HIS A 257 36.51 -10.85 8.44
C HIS A 257 35.55 -11.15 7.29
N GLN A 258 34.26 -11.06 7.56
CA GLN A 258 33.25 -11.11 6.52
C GLN A 258 33.28 -9.82 5.70
N THR A 259 33.21 -9.95 4.39
CA THR A 259 32.97 -8.87 3.44
C THR A 259 31.53 -8.99 2.91
N TYR A 260 30.95 -7.86 2.48
CA TYR A 260 29.54 -7.78 2.16
C TYR A 260 29.28 -6.94 0.92
N GLY A 261 28.25 -7.30 0.15
CA GLY A 261 27.67 -6.44 -0.87
C GLY A 261 26.31 -5.91 -0.43
N ILE A 262 25.83 -4.85 -1.09
CA ILE A 262 24.43 -4.41 -1.02
C ILE A 262 23.74 -4.75 -2.33
N GLY A 263 22.71 -5.59 -2.27
CA GLY A 263 21.83 -5.88 -3.39
C GLY A 263 20.58 -5.03 -3.34
N LEU A 264 20.31 -4.28 -4.41
CA LEU A 264 19.06 -3.58 -4.64
C LEU A 264 18.24 -4.36 -5.67
N LYS A 265 16.93 -4.38 -5.51
CA LYS A 265 16.01 -5.15 -6.36
C LYS A 265 14.77 -4.34 -6.66
N GLU A 266 14.27 -4.47 -7.89
CA GLU A 266 12.94 -4.08 -8.29
C GLU A 266 12.23 -5.27 -8.97
N VAL A 267 10.89 -5.24 -8.96
CA VAL A 267 10.06 -6.14 -9.75
C VAL A 267 9.26 -5.31 -10.74
N TRP A 268 9.18 -5.80 -11.98
CA TRP A 268 8.59 -5.07 -13.09
C TRP A 268 7.65 -5.94 -13.90
N GLU A 269 6.53 -5.37 -14.33
CA GLU A 269 5.69 -5.90 -15.40
C GLU A 269 6.17 -5.30 -16.73
N ILE A 270 6.67 -6.13 -17.64
CA ILE A 270 7.22 -5.71 -18.93
C ILE A 270 6.29 -6.06 -20.09
N GLN A 271 6.61 -5.55 -21.27
CA GLN A 271 5.86 -5.88 -22.48
C GLN A 271 6.00 -7.38 -22.81
N PRO A 272 4.89 -8.08 -23.16
CA PRO A 272 4.92 -9.52 -23.46
C PRO A 272 5.96 -9.91 -24.52
N GLU A 273 6.10 -9.07 -25.55
CA GLU A 273 7.05 -9.23 -26.67
C GLU A 273 8.51 -9.36 -26.20
N LYS A 274 8.84 -8.74 -25.06
CA LYS A 274 10.20 -8.67 -24.50
C LYS A 274 10.41 -9.73 -23.41
N HIS A 275 9.38 -10.47 -23.03
CA HIS A 275 9.40 -11.41 -21.92
C HIS A 275 9.78 -12.83 -22.38
N GLN A 276 10.83 -13.40 -21.77
CA GLN A 276 11.31 -14.75 -22.06
C GLN A 276 11.37 -15.58 -20.76
N PRO A 277 10.27 -16.23 -20.32
CA PRO A 277 10.24 -16.99 -19.07
C PRO A 277 11.41 -17.97 -18.93
N GLY A 278 12.10 -17.94 -17.79
CA GLY A 278 13.27 -18.78 -17.52
C GLY A 278 14.60 -18.23 -18.04
N LEU A 279 14.61 -17.05 -18.67
CA LEU A 279 15.84 -16.33 -19.00
C LEU A 279 16.47 -15.73 -17.74
N VAL A 280 17.76 -15.99 -17.56
CA VAL A 280 18.62 -15.47 -16.49
C VAL A 280 19.73 -14.65 -17.14
N GLU A 281 19.79 -13.35 -16.84
CA GLU A 281 20.84 -12.47 -17.33
C GLU A 281 21.67 -11.87 -16.18
N HIS A 282 22.98 -11.85 -16.38
CA HIS A 282 23.93 -11.21 -15.47
C HIS A 282 24.87 -10.29 -16.24
N THR A 283 25.18 -9.14 -15.65
CA THR A 283 26.14 -8.20 -16.25
C THR A 283 27.16 -7.68 -15.26
N ILE A 284 28.35 -7.36 -15.77
CA ILE A 284 29.44 -6.70 -15.05
C ILE A 284 29.97 -5.51 -15.87
N GLY A 285 30.76 -4.64 -15.26
CA GLY A 285 31.30 -3.45 -15.91
C GLY A 285 30.43 -2.22 -15.64
N TRP A 286 30.08 -1.48 -16.69
CA TRP A 286 29.32 -0.23 -16.57
C TRP A 286 28.01 -0.42 -15.79
N PRO A 287 27.62 0.51 -14.88
CA PRO A 287 28.21 1.85 -14.64
C PRO A 287 29.38 1.90 -13.66
N LEU A 288 29.81 0.76 -13.10
CA LEU A 288 30.89 0.72 -12.12
C LEU A 288 32.26 0.90 -12.78
N ASP A 289 33.18 1.49 -12.02
CA ASP A 289 34.59 1.53 -12.42
C ASP A 289 35.25 0.16 -12.23
N LYS A 290 36.47 -0.01 -12.76
CA LYS A 290 37.18 -1.29 -12.69
C LYS A 290 37.56 -1.72 -11.27
N LEU A 291 37.56 -0.81 -10.29
CA LEU A 291 37.98 -1.10 -8.92
C LEU A 291 36.80 -1.39 -7.98
N THR A 292 35.58 -1.05 -8.39
CA THR A 292 34.37 -1.33 -7.63
C THR A 292 33.78 -2.66 -8.06
N TYR A 293 33.71 -3.61 -7.13
CA TYR A 293 33.07 -4.90 -7.39
C TYR A 293 31.54 -4.73 -7.44
N GLY A 294 30.90 -5.37 -8.41
CA GLY A 294 29.45 -5.35 -8.53
C GLY A 294 28.97 -5.77 -9.90
N GLY A 295 27.66 -5.77 -10.07
CA GLY A 295 27.01 -6.20 -11.31
C GLY A 295 25.49 -6.29 -11.18
N SER A 296 24.85 -6.59 -12.30
CA SER A 296 23.39 -6.72 -12.36
C SER A 296 22.93 -8.16 -12.41
N PHE A 297 21.66 -8.36 -12.06
CA PHE A 297 20.91 -9.55 -12.42
C PHE A 297 19.54 -9.15 -12.99
N LEU A 298 19.03 -9.89 -13.97
CA LEU A 298 17.72 -9.70 -14.56
C LEU A 298 17.13 -11.08 -14.91
N TYR A 299 16.06 -11.47 -14.23
CA TYR A 299 15.46 -12.79 -14.37
C TYR A 299 14.00 -12.68 -14.79
N HIS A 300 13.61 -13.47 -15.78
CA HIS A 300 12.24 -13.53 -16.29
C HIS A 300 11.45 -14.63 -15.59
N LEU A 301 10.37 -14.25 -14.89
CA LEU A 301 9.54 -15.18 -14.12
C LEU A 301 8.34 -15.65 -14.92
N ASN A 302 7.95 -16.91 -14.72
CA ASN A 302 6.71 -17.47 -15.23
C ASN A 302 5.56 -17.19 -14.24
N GLU A 303 5.01 -15.99 -14.32
CA GLU A 303 3.90 -15.48 -13.49
C GLU A 303 2.69 -15.13 -14.38
N PRO A 304 1.49 -14.87 -13.81
CA PRO A 304 0.30 -14.51 -14.60
C PRO A 304 0.49 -13.28 -15.50
N THR A 305 1.34 -12.33 -15.10
CA THR A 305 1.75 -11.19 -15.92
C THR A 305 3.23 -11.33 -16.32
N PRO A 306 3.66 -10.77 -17.48
CA PRO A 306 5.05 -10.83 -17.93
C PRO A 306 5.98 -10.10 -16.96
N THR A 307 6.54 -10.83 -16.00
CA THR A 307 7.18 -10.27 -14.81
C THR A 307 8.68 -10.53 -14.83
N ILE A 308 9.48 -9.52 -14.52
CA ILE A 308 10.91 -9.67 -14.29
C ILE A 308 11.32 -9.24 -12.89
N ALA A 309 12.31 -9.93 -12.34
CA ALA A 309 13.07 -9.50 -11.16
C ALA A 309 14.42 -8.97 -11.63
N VAL A 310 14.66 -7.68 -11.42
CA VAL A 310 15.93 -7.03 -11.77
C VAL A 310 16.59 -6.49 -10.51
N GLY A 311 17.91 -6.51 -10.45
CA GLY A 311 18.64 -5.86 -9.39
C GLY A 311 20.09 -5.61 -9.71
N PHE A 312 20.74 -4.97 -8.76
CA PHE A 312 22.13 -4.53 -8.88
C PHE A 312 22.83 -4.70 -7.54
N VAL A 313 24.05 -5.22 -7.57
CA VAL A 313 24.87 -5.49 -6.40
C VAL A 313 26.11 -4.60 -6.47
N VAL A 314 26.45 -3.99 -5.34
CA VAL A 314 27.71 -3.26 -5.15
C VAL A 314 28.42 -3.81 -3.92
N GLY A 315 29.69 -4.22 -4.08
CA GLY A 315 30.55 -4.62 -2.96
C GLY A 315 30.75 -3.45 -2.01
N LEU A 316 30.52 -3.66 -0.71
CA LEU A 316 30.68 -2.64 0.31
C LEU A 316 32.16 -2.35 0.60
N ASP A 317 33.10 -2.99 -0.08
CA ASP A 317 34.51 -2.59 -0.13
C ASP A 317 34.80 -1.41 -1.06
N TYR A 318 33.80 -0.81 -1.73
CA TYR A 318 33.98 0.38 -2.58
C TYR A 318 34.66 1.55 -1.86
N GLN A 319 35.49 2.31 -2.58
CA GLN A 319 36.39 3.31 -1.99
C GLN A 319 35.88 4.76 -2.07
N ASN A 320 35.05 5.09 -3.06
CA ASN A 320 34.62 6.48 -3.30
C ASN A 320 33.40 6.83 -2.41
N PRO A 321 33.51 7.78 -1.46
CA PRO A 321 32.40 8.15 -0.58
C PRO A 321 31.23 8.86 -1.29
N TRP A 322 31.42 9.29 -2.55
CA TRP A 322 30.36 9.88 -3.38
C TRP A 322 29.50 8.84 -4.11
N LEU A 323 29.91 7.56 -4.11
CA LEU A 323 29.16 6.50 -4.75
C LEU A 323 27.86 6.21 -4.00
N SER A 324 26.74 6.14 -4.74
CA SER A 324 25.46 5.68 -4.23
C SER A 324 25.04 4.40 -4.95
N PRO A 325 24.97 3.24 -4.25
CA PRO A 325 24.54 1.99 -4.85
C PRO A 325 23.13 2.07 -5.46
N PHE A 326 22.24 2.87 -4.85
CA PHE A 326 20.92 3.14 -5.40
C PHE A 326 20.99 3.86 -6.75
N GLN A 327 21.78 4.93 -6.83
CA GLN A 327 21.91 5.69 -8.06
C GLN A 327 22.62 4.89 -9.15
N GLU A 328 23.61 4.06 -8.83
CA GLU A 328 24.22 3.15 -9.80
C GLU A 328 23.20 2.15 -10.37
N PHE A 329 22.30 1.63 -9.54
CA PHE A 329 21.22 0.76 -10.01
C PHE A 329 20.23 1.51 -10.92
N GLN A 330 19.82 2.71 -10.55
CA GLN A 330 18.93 3.52 -11.41
C GLN A 330 19.61 3.86 -12.75
N ARG A 331 20.90 4.20 -12.72
CA ARG A 331 21.74 4.48 -13.89
C ARG A 331 21.95 3.24 -14.76
N PHE A 332 22.16 2.06 -14.18
CA PHE A 332 22.29 0.80 -14.91
C PHE A 332 21.11 0.56 -15.87
N LYS A 333 19.87 0.82 -15.41
CA LYS A 333 18.66 0.64 -16.21
C LYS A 333 18.60 1.57 -17.43
N THR A 334 19.37 2.67 -17.44
CA THR A 334 19.42 3.59 -18.60
C THR A 334 20.42 3.15 -19.66
N HIS A 335 21.19 2.07 -19.44
CA HIS A 335 22.13 1.56 -20.44
C HIS A 335 21.40 1.22 -21.76
N PRO A 336 21.91 1.59 -22.95
CA PRO A 336 21.20 1.42 -24.22
C PRO A 336 20.73 -0.02 -24.50
N LYS A 337 21.49 -1.03 -24.06
CA LYS A 337 21.16 -2.46 -24.24
C LYS A 337 20.31 -3.06 -23.12
N VAL A 338 19.91 -2.27 -22.13
CA VAL A 338 19.08 -2.71 -21.00
C VAL A 338 17.77 -1.92 -20.97
N ARG A 339 17.84 -0.61 -21.28
CA ARG A 339 16.72 0.34 -21.33
C ARG A 339 15.51 -0.20 -22.07
N GLU A 340 15.75 -0.87 -23.21
CA GLU A 340 14.71 -1.43 -24.06
C GLU A 340 13.75 -2.35 -23.27
N VAL A 341 14.22 -3.09 -22.26
CA VAL A 341 13.37 -3.98 -21.45
C VAL A 341 12.32 -3.19 -20.64
N PHE A 342 12.66 -1.96 -20.22
CA PHE A 342 11.83 -1.14 -19.33
C PHE A 342 10.94 -0.13 -20.05
N GLU A 343 11.09 0.03 -21.37
CA GLU A 343 10.26 0.96 -22.14
C GLU A 343 8.81 0.50 -22.20
N GLY A 344 7.92 1.29 -21.60
CA GLY A 344 6.50 0.97 -21.45
C GLY A 344 6.22 -0.09 -20.38
N ALA A 345 7.20 -0.39 -19.52
CA ALA A 345 7.04 -1.31 -18.40
C ALA A 345 6.54 -0.57 -17.14
N ASN A 346 5.96 -1.32 -16.20
CA ASN A 346 5.51 -0.80 -14.91
C ASN A 346 6.36 -1.38 -13.77
N ARG A 347 6.86 -0.51 -12.90
CA ARG A 347 7.61 -0.93 -11.70
C ARG A 347 6.64 -1.14 -10.55
N ILE A 348 6.60 -2.36 -10.00
CA ILE A 348 5.60 -2.75 -8.99
C ILE A 348 6.17 -2.97 -7.59
N ALA A 349 7.48 -3.18 -7.44
CA ALA A 349 8.10 -3.35 -6.13
C ALA A 349 9.55 -2.85 -6.11
N TYR A 350 10.03 -2.49 -4.93
CA TYR A 350 11.44 -2.16 -4.65
C TYR A 350 11.89 -2.76 -3.31
N GLY A 351 13.18 -3.00 -3.16
CA GLY A 351 13.81 -3.26 -1.87
C GLY A 351 15.32 -3.41 -1.97
N ALA A 352 15.98 -3.61 -0.82
CA ALA A 352 17.41 -3.88 -0.77
C ALA A 352 17.80 -4.74 0.43
N ARG A 353 18.89 -5.51 0.28
CA ARG A 353 19.43 -6.36 1.34
C ARG A 353 20.93 -6.53 1.18
N ALA A 354 21.67 -6.44 2.29
CA ALA A 354 23.07 -6.83 2.30
C ALA A 354 23.21 -8.34 2.07
N ILE A 355 24.28 -8.74 1.40
CA ILE A 355 24.65 -10.12 1.12
C ILE A 355 26.10 -10.37 1.53
N ASN A 356 26.42 -11.58 1.96
CA ASN A 356 27.80 -11.97 2.27
C ASN A 356 28.61 -12.14 0.97
N GLU A 357 29.85 -11.67 0.94
CA GLU A 357 30.78 -11.92 -0.17
C GLU A 357 32.17 -12.39 0.28
N GLY A 358 32.36 -12.67 1.57
CA GLY A 358 33.62 -13.19 2.11
C GLY A 358 33.85 -14.67 1.81
N GLY A 359 32.78 -15.42 1.52
CA GLY A 359 32.87 -16.83 1.13
C GLY A 359 33.59 -17.70 2.16
N PHE A 360 34.38 -18.67 1.67
CA PHE A 360 35.01 -19.70 2.50
C PHE A 360 35.94 -19.16 3.59
N GLN A 361 36.74 -18.14 3.27
CA GLN A 361 37.73 -17.56 4.19
C GLN A 361 37.11 -16.86 5.41
N SER A 362 35.86 -16.44 5.28
CA SER A 362 35.12 -15.69 6.28
C SER A 362 34.08 -16.52 7.02
N LEU A 363 34.05 -17.83 6.78
CA LEU A 363 33.25 -18.73 7.61
C LEU A 363 33.81 -18.74 9.04
N PRO A 364 32.96 -18.66 10.07
CA PRO A 364 33.40 -18.76 11.46
C PRO A 364 34.20 -20.04 11.69
N SER A 365 35.27 -19.96 12.48
CA SER A 365 36.06 -21.14 12.82
C SER A 365 35.28 -22.11 13.71
N LYS A 366 34.30 -21.58 14.46
CA LYS A 366 33.33 -22.32 15.25
C LYS A 366 31.92 -21.96 14.80
N LEU A 367 31.14 -22.96 14.38
CA LEU A 367 29.73 -22.80 13.98
C LEU A 367 28.76 -23.05 15.15
N THR A 368 29.27 -23.56 16.25
CA THR A 368 28.51 -23.96 17.44
C THR A 368 29.12 -23.33 18.69
N PHE A 369 28.32 -23.28 19.74
CA PHE A 369 28.69 -22.81 21.06
C PHE A 369 27.73 -23.41 22.10
N PRO A 370 28.06 -23.38 23.40
CA PRO A 370 27.17 -23.85 24.45
C PRO A 370 25.78 -23.21 24.35
N GLY A 371 24.76 -24.03 24.09
CA GLY A 371 23.36 -23.60 23.93
C GLY A 371 22.92 -23.20 22.52
N GLY A 372 23.75 -23.31 21.48
CA GLY A 372 23.30 -22.96 20.13
C GLY A 372 24.28 -23.11 18.96
N CYS A 373 23.82 -22.68 17.78
CA CYS A 373 24.61 -22.66 16.55
C CYS A 373 24.18 -21.58 15.55
N LEU A 374 25.03 -21.34 14.54
CA LEU A 374 24.79 -20.38 13.46
C LEU A 374 24.47 -21.10 12.15
N VAL A 375 23.46 -20.62 11.41
CA VAL A 375 23.04 -21.20 10.12
C VAL A 375 22.92 -20.17 9.00
N GLY A 376 22.82 -20.64 7.76
CA GLY A 376 22.57 -19.82 6.57
C GLY A 376 23.54 -18.66 6.38
N CYS A 377 23.01 -17.51 5.95
CA CYS A 377 23.80 -16.30 5.74
C CYS A 377 24.27 -15.64 7.05
N SER A 378 23.73 -16.03 8.21
CA SER A 378 24.28 -15.63 9.51
C SER A 378 25.69 -16.17 9.71
N ALA A 379 25.90 -17.46 9.36
CA ALA A 379 27.21 -18.10 9.32
C ALA A 379 28.03 -17.75 8.06
N GLY A 380 27.41 -17.16 7.04
CA GLY A 380 28.09 -16.73 5.81
C GLY A 380 28.10 -17.74 4.68
N PHE A 381 27.19 -18.74 4.67
CA PHE A 381 27.06 -19.70 3.59
C PHE A 381 26.43 -19.06 2.33
N LEU A 382 27.27 -18.39 1.52
CA LEU A 382 26.89 -17.83 0.23
C LEU A 382 27.99 -18.10 -0.80
N ASN A 383 27.61 -18.65 -1.94
CA ASN A 383 28.51 -18.80 -3.08
C ASN A 383 28.44 -17.54 -3.94
N VAL A 384 29.44 -16.68 -3.79
CA VAL A 384 29.49 -15.34 -4.39
C VAL A 384 29.44 -15.39 -5.92
N PRO A 385 30.30 -16.16 -6.63
CA PRO A 385 30.23 -16.18 -8.09
C PRO A 385 28.96 -16.83 -8.62
N LYS A 386 28.30 -17.74 -7.90
CA LYS A 386 26.98 -18.24 -8.29
C LYS A 386 25.86 -17.23 -7.98
N ILE A 387 26.09 -16.28 -7.06
CA ILE A 387 25.08 -15.40 -6.44
C ILE A 387 23.96 -16.24 -5.78
N LYS A 388 24.34 -17.34 -5.10
CA LYS A 388 23.38 -18.26 -4.48
C LYS A 388 23.71 -18.51 -3.01
N GLY A 389 22.69 -18.34 -2.16
CA GLY A 389 22.74 -18.63 -0.73
C GLY A 389 21.57 -19.48 -0.23
N SER A 390 20.41 -19.45 -0.91
CA SER A 390 19.16 -20.02 -0.38
C SER A 390 19.22 -21.52 -0.13
N HIS A 391 19.75 -22.32 -1.07
CA HIS A 391 19.83 -23.77 -0.92
C HIS A 391 20.89 -24.17 0.13
N TYR A 392 22.03 -23.46 0.22
CA TYR A 392 22.98 -23.65 1.31
C TYR A 392 22.34 -23.30 2.66
N ALA A 393 21.51 -22.24 2.72
CA ALA A 393 20.77 -21.86 3.91
C ALA A 393 19.82 -22.98 4.36
N MET A 394 19.00 -23.51 3.44
CA MET A 394 18.10 -24.64 3.72
C MET A 394 18.87 -25.86 4.25
N LYS A 395 19.90 -26.32 3.53
CA LYS A 395 20.70 -27.48 3.95
C LYS A 395 21.39 -27.25 5.30
N SER A 396 21.95 -26.06 5.53
CA SER A 396 22.60 -25.73 6.79
C SER A 396 21.61 -25.75 7.97
N GLY A 397 20.35 -25.36 7.74
CA GLY A 397 19.28 -25.45 8.74
C GLY A 397 18.91 -26.91 9.03
N MET A 398 18.77 -27.74 8.01
CA MET A 398 18.48 -29.18 8.16
C MET A 398 19.57 -29.88 8.99
N LEU A 399 20.84 -29.67 8.66
CA LEU A 399 21.97 -30.26 9.38
C LEU A 399 22.07 -29.76 10.82
N ALA A 400 21.72 -28.49 11.07
CA ALA A 400 21.67 -27.93 12.41
C ALA A 400 20.55 -28.56 13.24
N ALA A 401 19.36 -28.76 12.65
CA ALA A 401 18.24 -29.43 13.29
C ALA A 401 18.59 -30.88 13.67
N GLU A 402 19.18 -31.64 12.75
CA GLU A 402 19.65 -33.00 13.04
C GLU A 402 20.63 -33.02 14.22
N SER A 403 21.61 -32.11 14.22
CA SER A 403 22.66 -32.05 15.26
C SER A 403 22.11 -31.57 16.62
N ALA A 404 21.15 -30.65 16.59
CA ALA A 404 20.45 -30.17 17.78
C ALA A 404 19.63 -31.30 18.42
N LEU A 405 18.92 -32.09 17.62
CA LEU A 405 18.16 -33.22 18.13
C LEU A 405 19.04 -34.36 18.62
N GLU A 406 20.13 -34.69 17.92
CA GLU A 406 21.16 -35.61 18.43
C GLU A 406 21.65 -35.20 19.82
N SER A 407 21.84 -33.90 20.04
CA SER A 407 22.29 -33.37 21.32
C SER A 407 21.21 -33.40 22.40
N ILE A 408 19.99 -33.01 22.07
CA ILE A 408 18.85 -32.99 23.01
C ILE A 408 18.44 -34.41 23.43
N MET A 409 18.58 -35.39 22.52
CA MET A 409 18.19 -36.78 22.75
C MET A 409 19.32 -37.67 23.26
N GLY A 410 20.56 -37.20 23.20
CA GLY A 410 21.74 -37.91 23.68
C GLY A 410 21.93 -37.78 25.19
N GLU A 411 23.16 -38.00 25.64
CA GLU A 411 23.53 -37.84 27.04
C GLU A 411 23.55 -36.37 27.47
N LYS A 412 23.33 -36.13 28.76
CA LYS A 412 23.38 -34.78 29.34
C LYS A 412 24.78 -34.18 29.17
N GLN A 413 24.85 -32.96 28.65
CA GLN A 413 26.11 -32.25 28.44
C GLN A 413 26.59 -31.52 29.72
N GLU A 414 27.85 -31.06 29.71
CA GLU A 414 28.46 -30.33 30.82
C GLU A 414 27.77 -28.98 31.10
N THR A 415 27.32 -28.30 30.05
CA THR A 415 26.60 -27.03 30.13
C THR A 415 25.09 -27.23 30.12
N THR A 416 24.36 -26.30 30.73
CA THR A 416 22.89 -26.31 30.79
C THR A 416 22.27 -26.17 29.39
N GLY A 417 22.78 -25.24 28.60
CA GLY A 417 22.46 -25.13 27.17
C GLY A 417 23.21 -26.20 26.36
N TYR A 418 22.49 -26.90 25.49
CA TYR A 418 23.01 -28.02 24.70
C TYR A 418 23.73 -27.49 23.45
N GLU A 419 24.98 -27.94 23.24
CA GLU A 419 25.74 -27.59 22.05
C GLU A 419 25.58 -28.68 20.96
N PRO A 420 25.18 -28.32 19.72
CA PRO A 420 25.05 -29.26 18.60
C PRO A 420 26.42 -29.64 17.99
N LYS A 421 27.27 -30.34 18.76
CA LYS A 421 28.68 -30.59 18.44
C LYS A 421 28.96 -31.32 17.11
N SER A 422 28.01 -32.11 16.60
CA SER A 422 28.15 -32.81 15.30
C SER A 422 27.96 -31.89 14.09
N TYR A 423 27.37 -30.71 14.27
CA TYR A 423 27.02 -29.79 13.19
C TYR A 423 28.22 -29.35 12.32
N PRO A 424 29.37 -28.93 12.86
CA PRO A 424 30.51 -28.50 12.06
C PRO A 424 31.03 -29.59 11.12
N ASP A 425 31.06 -30.84 11.57
CA ASP A 425 31.54 -31.96 10.77
C ASP A 425 30.54 -32.35 9.68
N LYS A 426 29.23 -32.30 9.98
CA LYS A 426 28.18 -32.45 8.96
C LYS A 426 28.28 -31.38 7.88
N ILE A 427 28.56 -30.12 8.25
CA ILE A 427 28.77 -29.03 7.28
C ILE A 427 30.00 -29.32 6.41
N LYS A 428 31.14 -29.68 7.00
CA LYS A 428 32.38 -30.01 6.27
C LYS A 428 32.19 -31.18 5.28
N ASN A 429 31.37 -32.16 5.65
CA ASN A 429 31.06 -33.33 4.82
C ASN A 429 29.97 -33.07 3.76
N SER A 430 29.23 -31.97 3.87
CA SER A 430 28.17 -31.61 2.93
C SER A 430 28.70 -30.99 1.63
N PHE A 431 27.80 -30.80 0.66
CA PHE A 431 28.12 -30.09 -0.58
C PHE A 431 28.42 -28.60 -0.34
N ILE A 432 27.93 -27.99 0.75
CA ILE A 432 28.18 -26.58 1.09
C ILE A 432 29.69 -26.32 1.15
N TRP A 433 30.42 -27.13 1.91
CA TRP A 433 31.85 -26.94 2.12
C TRP A 433 32.66 -27.11 0.83
N LYS A 434 32.36 -28.17 0.07
CA LYS A 434 33.00 -28.46 -1.22
C LYS A 434 32.81 -27.34 -2.22
N ASP A 435 31.58 -26.83 -2.34
CA ASP A 435 31.22 -25.76 -3.27
C ASP A 435 31.91 -24.43 -2.90
N LEU A 436 31.89 -24.04 -1.63
CA LEU A 436 32.52 -22.80 -1.17
C LEU A 436 34.04 -22.86 -1.31
N TYR A 437 34.65 -24.00 -0.97
CA TYR A 437 36.10 -24.19 -1.12
C TYR A 437 36.53 -24.11 -2.59
N LYS A 438 35.75 -24.68 -3.52
CA LYS A 438 36.03 -24.66 -4.96
C LYS A 438 36.12 -23.24 -5.53
N VAL A 439 35.35 -22.29 -4.99
CA VAL A 439 35.26 -20.92 -5.51
C VAL A 439 35.95 -19.87 -4.62
N ARG A 440 36.66 -20.31 -3.58
CA ARG A 440 37.22 -19.44 -2.52
C ARG A 440 38.09 -18.29 -3.04
N ASN A 441 38.76 -18.47 -4.17
CA ASN A 441 39.68 -17.49 -4.72
C ASN A 441 39.05 -16.49 -5.69
N VAL A 442 37.77 -16.68 -6.07
CA VAL A 442 37.11 -15.83 -7.08
C VAL A 442 36.97 -14.39 -6.58
N ARG A 443 36.25 -14.13 -5.48
CA ARG A 443 36.05 -12.76 -4.98
C ARG A 443 37.35 -12.04 -4.55
N PRO A 444 38.26 -12.67 -3.78
CA PRO A 444 39.52 -12.02 -3.40
C PRO A 444 40.41 -11.66 -4.60
N SER A 445 40.28 -12.37 -5.72
CA SER A 445 41.09 -12.07 -6.91
C SER A 445 40.84 -10.67 -7.47
N PHE A 446 39.71 -10.03 -7.16
CA PHE A 446 39.37 -8.67 -7.62
C PHE A 446 40.10 -7.55 -6.86
N HIS A 447 40.79 -7.85 -5.76
CA HIS A 447 41.52 -6.84 -4.96
C HIS A 447 42.88 -6.44 -5.53
N ASN A 448 43.29 -7.01 -6.67
CA ASN A 448 44.55 -6.66 -7.31
C ASN A 448 44.46 -5.28 -8.03
N PRO A 449 45.58 -4.61 -8.35
CA PRO A 449 45.57 -3.29 -8.99
C PRO A 449 44.90 -3.22 -10.38
N LEU A 450 44.73 -4.35 -11.07
CA LEU A 450 43.99 -4.45 -12.34
C LEU A 450 42.47 -4.59 -12.14
N GLY A 451 42.01 -4.70 -10.88
CA GLY A 451 40.60 -4.74 -10.50
C GLY A 451 39.81 -5.83 -11.24
N LEU A 452 38.68 -5.43 -11.83
CA LEU A 452 37.78 -6.24 -12.64
C LEU A 452 38.51 -7.12 -13.66
N TYR A 453 39.48 -6.58 -14.41
CA TYR A 453 40.15 -7.34 -15.47
C TYR A 453 41.08 -8.42 -14.90
N GLY A 454 41.87 -8.09 -13.86
CA GLY A 454 42.71 -9.07 -13.19
C GLY A 454 41.90 -10.12 -12.43
N GLY A 455 40.80 -9.69 -11.80
CA GLY A 455 39.87 -10.56 -11.10
C GLY A 455 39.20 -11.55 -12.05
N MET A 456 38.72 -11.11 -13.21
CA MET A 456 38.13 -11.98 -14.24
C MET A 456 39.13 -13.01 -14.76
N MET A 457 40.37 -12.59 -15.05
CA MET A 457 41.43 -13.50 -15.51
C MET A 457 41.76 -14.58 -14.46
N LEU A 458 42.04 -14.18 -13.22
CA LEU A 458 42.39 -15.10 -12.14
C LEU A 458 41.22 -16.00 -11.73
N SER A 459 40.00 -15.46 -11.74
CA SER A 459 38.78 -16.24 -11.51
C SER A 459 38.58 -17.29 -12.59
N GLY A 460 38.81 -16.93 -13.87
CA GLY A 460 38.78 -17.88 -14.98
C GLY A 460 39.77 -19.03 -14.80
N ILE A 461 41.00 -18.73 -14.36
CA ILE A 461 42.02 -19.74 -14.05
C ILE A 461 41.59 -20.64 -12.89
N SER A 462 41.14 -20.07 -11.77
CA SER A 462 40.69 -20.83 -10.59
C SER A 462 39.49 -21.73 -10.90
N ILE A 463 38.49 -21.20 -11.64
CA ILE A 463 37.32 -21.97 -12.09
C ILE A 463 37.73 -23.11 -13.02
N PHE A 464 38.64 -22.86 -13.96
CA PHE A 464 39.17 -23.87 -14.88
C PHE A 464 39.92 -25.00 -14.15
N LEU A 465 40.72 -24.65 -13.13
CA LEU A 465 41.38 -25.63 -12.26
C LEU A 465 40.43 -26.31 -11.27
N GLY A 466 39.17 -25.89 -11.23
CA GLY A 466 38.17 -26.39 -10.29
C GLY A 466 38.53 -26.14 -8.83
N GLY A 467 39.19 -25.01 -8.54
CA GLY A 467 39.59 -24.62 -7.19
C GLY A 467 40.72 -25.47 -6.60
N ARG A 468 41.46 -26.23 -7.42
CA ARG A 468 42.54 -27.14 -6.97
C ARG A 468 43.88 -26.45 -6.75
N GLU A 469 43.95 -25.13 -6.91
CA GLU A 469 45.16 -24.37 -6.59
C GLU A 469 45.61 -24.62 -5.13
N PRO A 470 46.92 -24.80 -4.87
CA PRO A 470 47.44 -25.13 -3.55
C PRO A 470 47.53 -23.91 -2.60
N TRP A 471 46.73 -22.86 -2.86
CA TRP A 471 46.69 -21.64 -2.06
C TRP A 471 45.27 -21.12 -1.88
N THR A 472 45.10 -20.23 -0.90
CA THR A 472 43.87 -19.48 -0.66
C THR A 472 44.22 -18.00 -0.55
N LEU A 473 43.68 -17.20 -1.46
CA LEU A 473 43.82 -15.75 -1.47
C LEU A 473 43.11 -15.15 -0.25
N LYS A 474 43.62 -14.02 0.23
CA LYS A 474 43.05 -13.27 1.35
C LYS A 474 42.24 -12.09 0.85
N HIS A 475 41.21 -11.72 1.59
CA HIS A 475 40.51 -10.46 1.43
C HIS A 475 41.46 -9.30 1.72
N ALA A 476 41.15 -8.13 1.18
CA ALA A 476 41.95 -6.94 1.40
C ALA A 476 41.76 -6.39 2.83
N GLY A 477 40.92 -5.37 2.98
CA GLY A 477 40.59 -4.74 4.27
C GLY A 477 39.12 -4.93 4.64
N LEU A 478 38.73 -4.38 5.78
CA LEU A 478 37.33 -4.31 6.21
C LEU A 478 36.54 -3.32 5.34
N ASP A 479 35.29 -3.65 5.01
CA ASP A 479 34.41 -2.83 4.16
C ASP A 479 34.22 -1.39 4.69
N ASN A 480 34.09 -1.23 6.02
CA ASN A 480 33.97 0.09 6.62
C ASN A 480 35.26 0.92 6.49
N GLN A 481 36.43 0.30 6.45
CA GLN A 481 37.71 0.99 6.39
C GLN A 481 38.18 1.27 4.95
N SER A 482 37.41 0.88 3.94
CA SER A 482 37.84 1.00 2.55
C SER A 482 37.60 2.38 1.93
N LEU A 483 36.81 3.25 2.57
CA LEU A 483 36.55 4.60 2.06
C LEU A 483 37.81 5.48 2.10
N LYS A 484 38.05 6.18 1.00
CA LYS A 484 39.00 7.30 0.93
C LYS A 484 38.32 8.60 1.36
N LEU A 485 39.13 9.62 1.68
CA LEU A 485 38.61 10.95 2.01
C LEU A 485 37.85 11.54 0.81
N ALA A 486 36.76 12.26 1.07
CA ALA A 486 35.94 12.86 0.01
C ALA A 486 36.75 13.83 -0.87
N SER A 487 37.72 14.53 -0.29
CA SER A 487 38.64 15.44 -0.99
C SER A 487 39.63 14.74 -1.93
N GLN A 488 39.82 13.42 -1.80
CA GLN A 488 40.70 12.60 -2.64
C GLN A 488 39.96 11.84 -3.73
N CYS A 489 38.62 11.92 -3.76
CA CYS A 489 37.79 11.20 -4.69
C CYS A 489 37.02 12.16 -5.60
N PRO A 490 36.88 11.84 -6.90
CA PRO A 490 36.02 12.61 -7.77
C PRO A 490 34.56 12.46 -7.31
N GLN A 491 33.86 13.59 -7.22
CA GLN A 491 32.42 13.60 -6.99
C GLN A 491 31.70 12.98 -8.19
N ILE A 492 30.75 12.08 -7.91
CA ILE A 492 29.94 11.43 -8.95
C ILE A 492 28.64 12.22 -9.10
N VAL A 493 28.42 12.74 -10.31
CA VAL A 493 27.17 13.44 -10.66
C VAL A 493 26.22 12.44 -11.31
N TYR A 494 25.17 12.07 -10.59
CA TYR A 494 24.15 11.16 -11.09
C TYR A 494 23.09 11.91 -11.91
N PRO A 495 22.59 11.33 -13.02
CA PRO A 495 21.46 11.88 -13.74
C PRO A 495 20.22 11.98 -12.85
N LYS A 496 19.38 12.99 -13.10
CA LYS A 496 18.06 13.06 -12.46
C LYS A 496 17.18 11.91 -12.96
N PRO A 497 16.35 11.31 -12.10
CA PRO A 497 15.42 10.26 -12.53
C PRO A 497 14.40 10.79 -13.54
N ASP A 498 14.02 9.96 -14.51
CA ASP A 498 13.03 10.26 -15.55
C ASP A 498 11.60 9.85 -15.17
N ASN A 499 11.41 9.24 -13.99
CA ASN A 499 10.15 8.70 -13.46
C ASN A 499 9.45 7.71 -14.40
N LYS A 500 10.23 7.06 -15.28
CA LYS A 500 9.76 6.04 -16.21
C LYS A 500 10.59 4.77 -16.11
N ILE A 501 11.91 4.92 -16.18
CA ILE A 501 12.88 3.83 -16.10
C ILE A 501 13.70 3.97 -14.81
N SER A 502 14.03 5.22 -14.46
CA SER A 502 14.78 5.62 -13.29
C SER A 502 13.90 6.47 -12.37
N PHE A 503 14.01 6.27 -11.06
CA PHE A 503 13.13 6.89 -10.06
C PHE A 503 13.92 7.44 -8.88
N ASP A 504 13.31 8.35 -8.14
CA ASP A 504 13.86 8.86 -6.89
C ASP A 504 13.74 7.83 -5.75
N LEU A 505 14.47 8.09 -4.67
CA LEU A 505 14.57 7.17 -3.54
C LEU A 505 13.27 7.08 -2.73
N LEU A 506 12.51 8.16 -2.59
CA LEU A 506 11.30 8.18 -1.77
C LEU A 506 10.16 7.42 -2.45
N SER A 507 9.96 7.61 -3.75
CA SER A 507 9.00 6.80 -4.52
C SER A 507 9.40 5.32 -4.54
N SER A 508 10.69 5.02 -4.52
CA SER A 508 11.20 3.66 -4.31
C SER A 508 10.83 3.10 -2.93
N VAL A 509 11.07 3.85 -1.85
CA VAL A 509 10.75 3.41 -0.48
C VAL A 509 9.26 3.12 -0.32
N ALA A 510 8.38 3.90 -0.94
CA ALA A 510 6.94 3.62 -0.92
C ALA A 510 6.61 2.22 -1.47
N LEU A 511 7.28 1.77 -2.55
CA LEU A 511 7.10 0.44 -3.14
C LEU A 511 7.70 -0.72 -2.32
N THR A 512 8.28 -0.44 -1.15
CA THR A 512 8.72 -1.47 -0.19
C THR A 512 7.62 -1.81 0.82
N GLY A 513 6.57 -0.98 0.90
CA GLY A 513 5.54 -1.04 1.94
C GLY A 513 6.09 -0.86 3.35
N THR A 514 7.30 -0.32 3.51
CA THR A 514 7.94 -0.25 4.83
C THR A 514 7.28 0.77 5.73
N ASN A 515 7.04 0.39 6.98
CA ASN A 515 6.57 1.31 8.02
C ASN A 515 7.01 0.85 9.41
N HIS A 516 7.05 1.78 10.35
CA HIS A 516 7.31 1.56 11.78
C HIS A 516 6.47 2.53 12.60
N GLU A 517 6.19 2.20 13.87
CA GLU A 517 5.64 3.16 14.83
C GLU A 517 6.57 4.40 14.89
N GLY A 518 6.02 5.59 14.65
CA GLY A 518 6.78 6.84 14.53
C GLY A 518 7.29 7.36 15.86
N ASP A 519 6.61 7.01 16.95
CA ASP A 519 6.98 7.34 18.32
C ASP A 519 7.66 6.16 19.03
N GLN A 520 8.76 5.66 18.46
CA GLN A 520 9.65 4.70 19.11
C GLN A 520 11.12 5.15 19.00
N PRO A 521 12.03 4.73 19.91
CA PRO A 521 13.44 5.04 19.79
C PRO A 521 14.00 4.50 18.47
N ALA A 522 14.89 5.27 17.83
CA ALA A 522 15.52 4.82 16.59
C ALA A 522 16.32 3.53 16.83
N HIS A 523 15.99 2.47 16.08
CA HIS A 523 16.71 1.20 16.09
C HIS A 523 18.06 1.26 15.34
N LEU A 524 18.38 2.42 14.77
CA LEU A 524 19.68 2.77 14.17
C LEU A 524 20.49 3.52 15.23
N THR A 525 20.98 2.78 16.22
CA THR A 525 21.63 3.37 17.39
C THR A 525 23.04 3.86 17.07
N LEU A 526 23.46 4.98 17.66
CA LEU A 526 24.83 5.49 17.54
C LEU A 526 25.56 5.30 18.86
N HIS A 527 26.80 4.80 18.80
CA HIS A 527 27.68 4.79 19.98
C HIS A 527 28.06 6.21 20.42
N SER A 528 28.14 7.15 19.48
CA SER A 528 28.31 8.57 19.72
C SER A 528 27.53 9.38 18.67
N ASP A 529 26.64 10.25 19.15
CA ASP A 529 25.84 11.16 18.32
C ASP A 529 26.70 12.23 17.62
N ARG A 530 27.96 12.40 18.04
CA ARG A 530 28.89 13.39 17.46
C ARG A 530 29.64 12.87 16.24
N THR A 531 29.93 11.57 16.17
CA THR A 531 30.72 10.96 15.09
C THR A 531 30.18 11.26 13.68
N PRO A 532 28.86 11.27 13.43
CA PRO A 532 28.34 11.64 12.11
C PRO A 532 28.83 13.02 11.65
N ILE A 533 28.82 14.02 12.53
CA ILE A 533 29.26 15.38 12.17
C ILE A 533 30.78 15.51 12.24
N ASP A 534 31.37 15.15 13.38
CA ASP A 534 32.79 15.39 13.68
C ASP A 534 33.73 14.55 12.79
N HIS A 535 33.24 13.46 12.20
CA HIS A 535 34.03 12.53 11.41
C HIS A 535 33.42 12.21 10.04
N ASN A 536 32.19 11.69 9.98
CA ASN A 536 31.64 11.18 8.71
C ASN A 536 31.35 12.33 7.73
N TRP A 537 30.70 13.40 8.17
CA TRP A 537 30.50 14.62 7.41
C TRP A 537 31.83 15.29 7.09
N ALA A 538 32.66 15.56 8.11
CA ALA A 538 33.92 16.29 7.96
C ALA A 538 34.94 15.65 7.00
N LEU A 539 35.01 14.32 6.93
CA LEU A 539 36.03 13.62 6.13
C LEU A 539 35.49 12.93 4.88
N TYR A 540 34.23 12.50 4.90
CA TYR A 540 33.61 11.67 3.87
C TYR A 540 32.32 12.28 3.30
N GLU A 541 31.96 13.51 3.70
CA GLU A 541 30.75 14.20 3.24
C GLU A 541 29.47 13.37 3.46
N GLY A 542 29.39 12.71 4.63
CA GLY A 542 28.19 11.98 5.09
C GLY A 542 27.79 10.80 4.19
N PRO A 543 28.63 9.75 4.05
CA PRO A 543 28.38 8.62 3.15
C PRO A 543 27.06 7.87 3.45
N GLU A 544 26.55 7.94 4.67
CA GLU A 544 25.28 7.35 5.10
C GLU A 544 24.06 7.90 4.35
N GLN A 545 24.12 9.11 3.80
CA GLN A 545 23.08 9.62 2.90
C GLN A 545 23.03 8.88 1.56
N ARG A 546 24.12 8.21 1.16
CA ARG A 546 24.30 7.65 -0.18
C ARG A 546 24.28 6.14 -0.19
N PHE A 547 24.91 5.49 0.79
CA PHE A 547 24.89 4.03 0.91
C PHE A 547 23.56 3.50 1.45
N CYS A 548 22.77 4.34 2.12
CA CYS A 548 21.47 3.95 2.63
C CYS A 548 20.48 3.83 1.45
N PRO A 549 19.91 2.64 1.20
CA PRO A 549 18.94 2.44 0.12
C PRO A 549 17.52 2.93 0.48
N ALA A 550 17.36 3.74 1.52
CA ALA A 550 16.03 4.16 1.97
C ALA A 550 15.96 5.59 2.54
N GLY A 551 17.03 6.39 2.42
CA GLY A 551 17.00 7.79 2.87
C GLY A 551 16.77 7.94 4.37
N VAL A 552 17.26 7.00 5.18
CA VAL A 552 17.13 7.02 6.64
C VAL A 552 17.97 8.14 7.25
N TYR A 553 19.15 8.41 6.70
CA TYR A 553 20.10 9.38 7.23
C TYR A 553 20.09 10.64 6.38
N GLU A 554 19.78 11.77 6.99
CA GLU A 554 19.77 13.07 6.35
C GLU A 554 20.57 14.07 7.20
N TYR A 555 21.33 14.94 6.55
CA TYR A 555 22.03 16.02 7.24
C TYR A 555 21.24 17.28 6.95
N VAL A 556 20.67 17.89 7.99
CA VAL A 556 19.85 19.08 7.90
C VAL A 556 20.55 20.26 8.59
N PRO A 557 20.31 21.51 8.19
CA PRO A 557 20.82 22.67 8.92
C PRO A 557 20.34 22.65 10.39
N ASN A 558 21.19 23.07 11.33
CA ASN A 558 20.75 23.29 12.72
C ASN A 558 19.80 24.49 12.79
N ASP A 559 19.07 24.58 13.91
CA ASP A 559 18.03 25.60 14.12
C ASP A 559 18.60 27.02 14.34
N GLU A 560 19.91 27.15 14.58
CA GLU A 560 20.64 28.41 14.79
C GLU A 560 21.34 28.93 13.53
N GLY A 561 21.33 28.17 12.43
CA GLY A 561 21.97 28.49 11.15
C GLY A 561 23.50 28.30 11.16
N GLY A 562 24.02 27.53 10.21
CA GLY A 562 25.46 27.48 9.87
C GLY A 562 26.15 26.13 10.04
N ASN A 563 25.68 25.27 10.96
CA ASN A 563 26.21 23.91 11.14
C ASN A 563 25.15 22.85 10.78
N MET A 564 25.56 21.73 10.20
CA MET A 564 24.67 20.60 9.90
C MET A 564 24.41 19.76 11.18
N LYS A 565 23.26 19.09 11.25
CA LYS A 565 22.92 18.04 12.22
C LYS A 565 22.45 16.78 11.49
N LEU A 566 22.75 15.61 12.01
CA LEU A 566 22.21 14.35 11.49
C LEU A 566 20.77 14.16 11.99
N GLN A 567 19.87 13.84 11.08
CA GLN A 567 18.51 13.38 11.35
C GLN A 567 18.39 11.91 10.92
N ILE A 568 17.84 11.08 11.81
CA ILE A 568 17.55 9.66 11.54
C ILE A 568 16.04 9.49 11.37
N ASN A 569 15.62 9.25 10.13
CA ASN A 569 14.27 8.89 9.71
C ASN A 569 14.10 7.36 9.82
N ALA A 570 14.11 6.83 11.05
CA ALA A 570 14.13 5.40 11.33
C ALA A 570 12.92 4.64 10.74
N GLN A 571 11.78 5.31 10.55
CA GLN A 571 10.55 4.76 9.98
C GLN A 571 10.72 4.26 8.54
N ASN A 572 11.69 4.80 7.78
CA ASN A 572 11.97 4.39 6.41
C ASN A 572 12.86 3.13 6.32
N CYS A 573 13.36 2.62 7.44
CA CYS A 573 14.41 1.61 7.41
C CYS A 573 13.92 0.27 6.86
N ILE A 574 14.49 -0.16 5.73
CA ILE A 574 14.14 -1.45 5.11
C ILE A 574 14.96 -2.64 5.62
N HIS A 575 15.64 -2.47 6.76
CA HIS A 575 16.42 -3.50 7.46
C HIS A 575 17.51 -4.17 6.62
N CYS A 576 18.05 -3.47 5.62
CA CYS A 576 19.06 -4.02 4.71
C CYS A 576 20.40 -4.36 5.39
N LYS A 577 20.67 -3.78 6.57
CA LYS A 577 21.90 -3.89 7.39
C LYS A 577 23.14 -3.17 6.86
N THR A 578 23.07 -2.48 5.72
CA THR A 578 24.21 -1.79 5.10
C THR A 578 24.89 -0.77 6.01
N CYS A 579 24.14 0.03 6.75
CA CYS A 579 24.68 1.08 7.61
C CYS A 579 25.58 0.53 8.74
N ASP A 580 25.18 -0.58 9.37
CA ASP A 580 25.99 -1.29 10.38
C ASP A 580 27.29 -1.86 9.78
N ILE A 581 27.31 -2.13 8.47
CA ILE A 581 28.47 -2.69 7.78
C ILE A 581 29.42 -1.60 7.27
N LYS A 582 28.89 -0.56 6.62
CA LYS A 582 29.69 0.39 5.82
C LYS A 582 30.11 1.66 6.57
N ASP A 583 29.51 1.95 7.72
CA ASP A 583 29.88 3.13 8.51
C ASP A 583 31.38 3.08 8.91
N PRO A 584 32.20 4.07 8.49
CA PRO A 584 33.66 4.04 8.64
C PRO A 584 34.15 3.78 10.05
N LYS A 585 33.45 4.34 11.05
CA LYS A 585 33.82 4.19 12.47
C LYS A 585 33.13 3.03 13.18
N GLN A 586 32.24 2.30 12.50
CA GLN A 586 31.36 1.31 13.13
C GLN A 586 30.62 1.92 14.34
N ASN A 587 30.21 3.18 14.20
CA ASN A 587 29.46 3.94 15.19
C ASN A 587 27.98 3.55 15.18
N ILE A 588 27.43 3.20 14.01
CA ILE A 588 26.08 2.69 13.86
C ILE A 588 26.02 1.23 14.32
N ASN A 589 25.07 0.94 15.21
CA ASN A 589 24.69 -0.40 15.59
C ASN A 589 23.20 -0.62 15.31
N TRP A 590 22.90 -1.46 14.32
CA TRP A 590 21.53 -1.81 13.98
C TRP A 590 20.98 -2.80 14.99
N VAL A 591 19.86 -2.47 15.63
CA VAL A 591 19.07 -3.37 16.48
C VAL A 591 17.67 -3.52 15.91
N VAL A 592 16.87 -4.43 16.45
CA VAL A 592 15.49 -4.59 16.02
C VAL A 592 14.64 -3.40 16.51
N PRO A 593 13.75 -2.85 15.67
CA PRO A 593 12.64 -2.02 16.15
C PRO A 593 11.60 -2.88 16.88
N GLU A 594 10.49 -2.26 17.28
CA GLU A 594 9.28 -3.01 17.62
C GLU A 594 8.92 -4.00 16.49
N GLY A 595 8.52 -5.21 16.88
CA GLY A 595 8.17 -6.29 15.95
C GLY A 595 7.00 -5.93 15.04
N GLY A 596 6.99 -6.50 13.83
CA GLY A 596 6.03 -6.13 12.78
C GLY A 596 6.45 -4.91 11.94
N GLY A 597 7.28 -4.01 12.49
CA GLY A 597 7.88 -2.91 11.75
C GLY A 597 8.95 -3.38 10.75
N GLY A 598 9.06 -2.69 9.62
CA GLY A 598 10.01 -3.01 8.55
C GLY A 598 9.34 -3.08 7.18
N PRO A 599 10.01 -3.64 6.16
CA PRO A 599 9.42 -3.84 4.85
C PRO A 599 8.18 -4.72 4.87
N ALA A 600 7.25 -4.44 3.97
CA ALA A 600 6.21 -5.38 3.57
C ALA A 600 6.55 -5.84 2.15
N TYR A 601 7.63 -6.63 2.01
CA TYR A 601 8.04 -7.20 0.73
C TYR A 601 7.03 -8.24 0.27
N ASN A 602 5.92 -7.72 -0.24
CA ASN A 602 4.89 -8.55 -0.74
C ASN A 602 5.28 -9.04 -2.11
N ALA A 603 5.36 -10.36 -2.23
CA ALA A 603 5.33 -11.01 -3.52
C ALA A 603 3.89 -11.05 -4.10
N TYR A 604 3.09 -10.06 -3.75
CA TYR A 604 1.80 -9.81 -4.35
C TYR A 604 2.05 -8.85 -5.53
N ALA A 605 1.98 -9.38 -6.75
CA ALA A 605 0.92 -8.79 -7.56
C ALA A 605 -0.31 -9.18 -6.73
N GLN A 606 -0.93 -8.23 -6.04
CA GLN A 606 -2.19 -8.54 -5.36
C GLN A 606 -3.03 -9.18 -6.45
N GLU A 607 -3.37 -10.47 -6.32
CA GLU A 607 -4.40 -11.02 -7.20
C GLU A 607 -5.55 -10.05 -7.03
N ALA A 608 -5.88 -9.34 -8.10
CA ALA A 608 -6.65 -8.12 -7.97
C ALA A 608 -7.95 -8.50 -7.25
N SER A 609 -8.28 -7.80 -6.17
CA SER A 609 -9.42 -8.22 -5.36
C SER A 609 -10.70 -8.08 -6.18
N ASN A 610 -11.67 -8.95 -5.93
CA ASN A 610 -12.99 -8.78 -6.53
C ASN A 610 -13.63 -7.50 -5.96
N ILE A 611 -14.52 -6.87 -6.73
CA ILE A 611 -15.15 -5.62 -6.32
C ILE A 611 -16.65 -5.71 -6.57
N VAL A 612 -17.44 -5.46 -5.53
CA VAL A 612 -18.90 -5.45 -5.57
C VAL A 612 -19.41 -4.08 -5.13
N LEU A 613 -20.15 -3.40 -6.00
CA LEU A 613 -20.78 -2.11 -5.72
C LEU A 613 -22.30 -2.23 -5.75
N PHE A 614 -22.95 -1.97 -4.62
CA PHE A 614 -24.40 -1.77 -4.53
C PHE A 614 -24.71 -0.28 -4.57
N LEU A 615 -25.61 0.12 -5.46
CA LEU A 615 -26.03 1.50 -5.65
C LEU A 615 -27.56 1.60 -5.63
N SER A 616 -28.14 2.01 -4.50
CA SER A 616 -29.56 2.36 -4.41
C SER A 616 -29.84 3.71 -5.09
N ASP A 617 -31.11 4.05 -5.27
CA ASP A 617 -31.55 5.29 -5.93
C ASP A 617 -32.49 6.09 -5.02
N ASP A 618 -32.20 7.37 -4.78
CA ASP A 618 -32.95 8.24 -3.86
C ASP A 618 -32.96 7.76 -2.40
N GLN A 619 -31.86 7.23 -1.86
CA GLN A 619 -31.81 6.79 -0.46
C GLN A 619 -31.04 7.78 0.41
N ASP A 620 -31.77 8.47 1.28
CA ASP A 620 -31.21 9.37 2.27
C ASP A 620 -30.56 8.63 3.45
N LEU A 621 -29.70 9.35 4.18
CA LEU A 621 -29.23 8.94 5.50
C LEU A 621 -30.06 9.57 6.63
N TYR A 622 -30.53 10.82 6.43
CA TYR A 622 -31.06 11.68 7.49
C TYR A 622 -32.49 11.35 7.94
N LEU A 623 -33.32 10.86 7.03
CA LEU A 623 -34.72 10.45 7.25
C LEU A 623 -34.83 8.94 7.47
N HIS A 624 -33.76 8.33 7.96
CA HIS A 624 -33.66 6.92 8.33
C HIS A 624 -33.79 5.93 7.15
N GLY A 625 -33.34 6.30 5.95
CA GLY A 625 -33.32 5.39 4.80
C GLY A 625 -32.54 4.08 5.01
N MET A 626 -31.63 4.01 6.00
CA MET A 626 -30.91 2.77 6.36
C MET A 626 -31.63 1.90 7.40
N LYS A 627 -32.74 2.36 7.99
CA LYS A 627 -33.48 1.58 9.01
C LYS A 627 -34.00 0.22 8.52
N PRO A 628 -34.56 0.08 7.30
CA PRO A 628 -34.96 -1.24 6.78
C PRO A 628 -33.76 -2.11 6.33
N MET A 629 -32.54 -1.56 6.26
CA MET A 629 -31.35 -2.21 5.67
C MET A 629 -30.53 -3.00 6.70
N HIS A 630 -31.19 -3.83 7.51
CA HIS A 630 -30.57 -4.52 8.65
C HIS A 630 -29.42 -5.46 8.25
N GLN A 631 -29.58 -6.25 7.19
CA GLN A 631 -28.52 -7.16 6.74
C GLN A 631 -27.34 -6.39 6.18
N THR A 632 -27.58 -5.32 5.44
CA THR A 632 -26.56 -4.47 4.83
C THR A 632 -25.71 -3.80 5.91
N GLN A 633 -26.34 -3.20 6.92
CA GLN A 633 -25.65 -2.63 8.08
C GLN A 633 -24.81 -3.69 8.80
N ARG A 634 -25.36 -4.89 9.03
CA ARG A 634 -24.67 -5.97 9.75
C ARG A 634 -23.53 -6.61 8.97
N LEU A 635 -23.72 -6.85 7.67
CA LEU A 635 -22.80 -7.64 6.84
C LEU A 635 -21.70 -6.79 6.19
N ILE A 636 -21.94 -5.50 5.99
CA ILE A 636 -20.98 -4.54 5.45
C ILE A 636 -20.51 -3.60 6.56
N GLY A 637 -21.42 -2.83 7.18
CA GLY A 637 -21.06 -1.82 8.19
C GLY A 637 -20.36 -2.41 9.41
N THR A 638 -21.01 -3.29 10.16
CA THR A 638 -20.43 -3.92 11.37
C THR A 638 -19.22 -4.81 11.08
N ARG A 639 -19.09 -5.30 9.84
CA ARG A 639 -17.98 -6.18 9.41
C ARG A 639 -16.93 -5.45 8.57
N GLY A 640 -17.00 -4.13 8.51
CA GLY A 640 -16.10 -3.27 7.76
C GLY A 640 -16.14 -1.86 8.34
N ALA A 641 -16.19 -0.85 7.47
CA ALA A 641 -16.23 0.56 7.81
C ALA A 641 -17.57 1.23 7.47
N THR A 642 -18.00 2.13 8.34
CA THR A 642 -19.12 3.06 8.10
C THR A 642 -18.56 4.48 7.97
N LEU A 643 -18.76 5.11 6.81
CA LEU A 643 -18.36 6.50 6.60
C LEU A 643 -19.53 7.41 6.97
N THR A 644 -19.36 8.18 8.04
CA THR A 644 -20.45 8.98 8.63
C THR A 644 -20.73 10.25 7.82
N ASN A 645 -19.76 10.73 7.05
CA ASN A 645 -19.80 11.99 6.30
C ASN A 645 -19.66 11.75 4.78
N ALA A 646 -20.64 11.09 4.17
CA ALA A 646 -20.65 10.80 2.73
C ALA A 646 -21.69 11.64 1.97
N PHE A 647 -21.26 12.25 0.85
CA PHE A 647 -22.05 13.20 0.08
C PHE A 647 -22.05 12.89 -1.42
N THR A 648 -23.20 13.07 -2.05
CA THR A 648 -23.27 13.16 -3.51
C THR A 648 -22.78 14.51 -4.00
N THR A 649 -22.23 14.57 -5.21
CA THR A 649 -21.81 15.83 -5.85
C THR A 649 -22.96 16.53 -6.59
N SER A 650 -24.07 15.81 -6.82
CA SER A 650 -25.29 16.38 -7.37
C SER A 650 -26.51 15.61 -6.84
N PRO A 651 -27.53 16.29 -6.30
CA PRO A 651 -28.74 15.64 -5.77
C PRO A 651 -29.70 15.21 -6.89
N LEU A 652 -29.15 14.61 -7.96
CA LEU A 652 -29.90 14.14 -9.12
C LEU A 652 -29.20 12.95 -9.82
N CYS A 653 -29.98 11.99 -10.31
CA CYS A 653 -29.49 10.67 -10.73
C CYS A 653 -28.39 10.70 -11.81
N CYS A 654 -28.63 11.27 -13.00
CA CYS A 654 -27.63 11.23 -14.08
C CYS A 654 -26.30 11.93 -13.74
N PRO A 655 -26.30 13.18 -13.25
CA PRO A 655 -25.05 13.85 -12.88
C PRO A 655 -24.31 13.10 -11.76
N SER A 656 -25.00 12.63 -10.72
CA SER A 656 -24.37 11.85 -9.64
C SER A 656 -23.75 10.55 -10.14
N ARG A 657 -24.49 9.75 -10.92
CA ARG A 657 -23.99 8.48 -11.46
C ARG A 657 -22.83 8.67 -12.42
N ALA A 658 -22.87 9.73 -13.23
CA ALA A 658 -21.74 10.12 -14.08
C ALA A 658 -20.53 10.52 -13.23
N SER A 659 -20.72 11.27 -12.15
CA SER A 659 -19.67 11.64 -11.19
C SER A 659 -19.04 10.40 -10.54
N LEU A 660 -19.86 9.46 -10.04
CA LEU A 660 -19.39 8.21 -9.44
C LEU A 660 -18.57 7.37 -10.43
N LEU A 661 -19.05 7.20 -11.67
CA LEU A 661 -18.38 6.35 -12.67
C LEU A 661 -17.12 6.98 -13.27
N SER A 662 -17.03 8.31 -13.28
CA SER A 662 -15.90 9.03 -13.88
C SER A 662 -14.89 9.54 -12.85
N GLY A 663 -15.27 9.65 -11.58
CA GLY A 663 -14.50 10.33 -10.54
C GLY A 663 -14.39 11.84 -10.76
N MET A 664 -15.32 12.46 -11.51
CA MET A 664 -15.26 13.87 -11.93
C MET A 664 -16.51 14.63 -11.46
N TYR A 665 -16.41 15.95 -11.30
CA TYR A 665 -17.56 16.82 -11.06
C TYR A 665 -18.35 17.10 -12.35
N ALA A 666 -19.61 17.55 -12.18
CA ALA A 666 -20.57 17.79 -13.27
C ALA A 666 -20.06 18.72 -14.37
N HIS A 667 -19.32 19.78 -14.00
CA HIS A 667 -18.73 20.70 -14.96
C HIS A 667 -17.64 20.07 -15.84
N ASN A 668 -16.95 19.03 -15.35
CA ASN A 668 -15.90 18.34 -16.10
C ASN A 668 -16.46 17.21 -16.98
N HIS A 669 -17.41 16.41 -16.48
CA HIS A 669 -18.04 15.36 -17.30
C HIS A 669 -19.23 15.83 -18.15
N ARG A 670 -19.70 17.07 -17.94
CA ARG A 670 -20.78 17.74 -18.69
C ARG A 670 -22.14 17.05 -18.67
N THR A 671 -22.42 16.28 -17.63
CA THR A 671 -23.77 15.77 -17.32
C THR A 671 -24.29 16.62 -16.18
N PHE A 672 -25.27 17.48 -16.48
CA PHE A 672 -25.74 18.53 -15.59
C PHE A 672 -27.12 18.22 -14.99
N ASN A 673 -28.00 17.54 -15.73
CA ASN A 673 -29.31 17.11 -15.25
C ASN A 673 -29.82 15.84 -15.96
N ASN A 674 -31.08 15.44 -15.72
CA ASN A 674 -31.67 14.20 -16.23
C ASN A 674 -32.18 14.32 -17.67
N SER A 675 -32.22 15.52 -18.25
CA SER A 675 -32.64 15.72 -19.63
C SER A 675 -31.54 15.33 -20.64
N ALA A 676 -31.96 14.99 -21.86
CA ALA A 676 -31.03 14.69 -22.96
C ALA A 676 -30.14 15.89 -23.33
N SER A 677 -30.71 17.11 -23.29
CA SER A 677 -29.99 18.37 -23.53
C SER A 677 -29.10 18.77 -22.36
N GLY A 678 -29.28 18.18 -21.18
CA GLY A 678 -28.43 18.36 -20.01
C GLY A 678 -27.34 17.32 -19.86
N GLY A 679 -27.13 16.43 -20.84
CA GLY A 679 -26.05 15.44 -20.80
C GLY A 679 -26.50 14.00 -20.53
N CYS A 680 -27.74 13.77 -20.11
CA CYS A 680 -28.17 12.42 -19.76
C CYS A 680 -28.49 11.57 -21.00
N ASN A 681 -27.92 10.37 -21.07
CA ASN A 681 -28.25 9.30 -22.03
C ASN A 681 -28.10 9.57 -23.54
N GLY A 682 -27.71 10.77 -23.98
CA GLY A 682 -27.27 11.10 -25.34
C GLY A 682 -27.92 10.29 -26.46
N MET A 683 -29.18 10.60 -26.80
CA MET A 683 -29.94 9.80 -27.77
C MET A 683 -29.50 10.06 -29.21
N LEU A 684 -29.13 8.99 -29.92
CA LEU A 684 -29.00 8.90 -31.38
C LEU A 684 -30.40 8.63 -31.95
N ASP A 685 -31.13 9.68 -32.34
CA ASP A 685 -32.20 9.51 -33.31
C ASP A 685 -32.15 10.64 -34.34
N CYS A 686 -31.74 10.30 -35.57
CA CYS A 686 -31.67 11.25 -36.69
C CYS A 686 -33.02 11.93 -36.98
N LEU A 687 -34.14 11.32 -36.57
CA LEU A 687 -35.48 11.90 -36.70
C LEU A 687 -35.70 13.11 -35.77
N GLU A 688 -35.16 13.08 -34.55
CA GLU A 688 -35.21 14.22 -33.61
C GLU A 688 -34.22 15.31 -34.03
N LEU A 689 -33.10 14.95 -34.64
CA LEU A 689 -32.18 15.92 -35.26
C LEU A 689 -32.89 16.72 -36.37
N PHE A 690 -33.76 16.09 -37.17
CA PHE A 690 -34.51 16.78 -38.23
C PHE A 690 -35.55 17.75 -37.68
N LYS A 691 -36.27 17.37 -36.60
CA LYS A 691 -37.18 18.28 -35.87
C LYS A 691 -36.44 19.43 -35.18
N THR A 692 -35.27 19.14 -34.62
CA THR A 692 -34.42 20.12 -33.96
C THR A 692 -33.80 21.09 -34.98
N VAL A 693 -33.38 20.61 -36.15
CA VAL A 693 -32.87 21.45 -37.26
C VAL A 693 -33.97 22.36 -37.83
N LEU A 694 -35.21 21.88 -37.92
CA LEU A 694 -36.37 22.72 -38.31
C LEU A 694 -36.69 23.81 -37.28
N ASN A 695 -36.48 23.55 -35.98
CA ASN A 695 -36.62 24.56 -34.93
C ASN A 695 -35.41 25.51 -34.84
N ILE A 696 -34.20 25.03 -35.16
CA ILE A 696 -32.95 25.82 -35.21
C ILE A 696 -32.97 26.83 -36.36
N LEU A 697 -33.68 26.56 -37.45
CA LEU A 697 -33.89 27.53 -38.54
C LEU A 697 -34.73 28.76 -38.15
N LYS A 698 -35.32 28.78 -36.94
CA LYS A 698 -36.03 29.95 -36.43
C LYS A 698 -35.24 30.85 -35.49
N HIS A 699 -34.18 30.39 -34.81
CA HIS A 699 -33.43 31.21 -33.85
C HIS A 699 -31.91 30.96 -33.95
N PHE A 700 -31.21 31.90 -34.58
CA PHE A 700 -29.75 31.87 -34.77
C PHE A 700 -29.02 32.67 -33.67
N ILE A 701 -27.84 32.17 -33.28
CA ILE A 701 -26.76 32.78 -32.47
C ILE A 701 -26.85 32.64 -30.93
N GLN A 702 -26.39 31.51 -30.39
CA GLN A 702 -25.40 31.43 -29.29
C GLN A 702 -24.95 29.97 -29.05
N SER A 703 -23.69 29.79 -28.69
CA SER A 703 -22.92 28.53 -28.62
C SER A 703 -23.40 27.49 -27.58
N ARG A 704 -24.54 26.84 -27.79
CA ARG A 704 -24.95 25.66 -26.99
C ARG A 704 -24.41 24.37 -27.63
N SER A 705 -23.23 23.96 -27.18
CA SER A 705 -22.67 22.62 -27.45
C SER A 705 -23.67 21.53 -26.99
N ILE A 706 -23.89 20.51 -27.81
CA ILE A 706 -24.76 19.36 -27.51
C ILE A 706 -24.07 18.51 -26.42
N THR A 707 -24.28 18.87 -25.15
CA THR A 707 -23.72 18.24 -23.94
C THR A 707 -24.05 16.75 -23.84
N GLY A 708 -25.24 16.32 -24.31
CA GLY A 708 -25.70 14.92 -24.36
C GLY A 708 -24.74 13.93 -25.01
N MET A 709 -24.02 14.36 -26.06
CA MET A 709 -23.03 13.48 -26.72
C MET A 709 -21.69 13.44 -25.99
N HIS A 710 -21.41 14.39 -25.11
CA HIS A 710 -20.09 14.52 -24.50
C HIS A 710 -19.77 13.36 -23.56
N TRP A 711 -20.70 13.00 -22.67
CA TRP A 711 -20.56 11.83 -21.79
C TRP A 711 -20.22 10.58 -22.59
N ARG A 712 -21.08 10.19 -23.53
CA ARG A 712 -20.94 8.93 -24.29
C ARG A 712 -19.69 8.89 -25.17
N LYS A 713 -19.28 10.03 -25.76
CA LYS A 713 -18.14 10.07 -26.70
C LYS A 713 -16.79 10.28 -26.03
N HIS A 714 -16.72 10.99 -24.91
CA HIS A 714 -15.47 11.47 -24.35
C HIS A 714 -15.20 11.02 -22.91
N ILE A 715 -16.24 10.73 -22.11
CA ILE A 715 -16.07 10.39 -20.70
C ILE A 715 -16.34 8.90 -20.44
N GLU A 716 -17.47 8.38 -20.93
CA GLU A 716 -17.90 6.99 -20.79
C GLU A 716 -16.85 5.97 -21.30
N PRO A 717 -16.14 6.19 -22.43
CA PRO A 717 -15.09 5.27 -22.89
C PRO A 717 -13.84 5.20 -22.00
N GLU A 718 -13.73 6.10 -21.03
CA GLU A 718 -12.64 6.13 -20.05
C GLU A 718 -13.18 5.99 -18.61
N ALA A 719 -14.47 5.69 -18.43
CA ALA A 719 -15.06 5.52 -17.11
C ALA A 719 -14.54 4.27 -16.39
N LEU A 720 -14.75 4.21 -15.08
CA LEU A 720 -14.33 3.13 -14.18
C LEU A 720 -14.47 1.70 -14.75
N PRO A 721 -15.65 1.25 -15.26
CA PRO A 721 -15.79 -0.11 -15.78
C PRO A 721 -14.87 -0.40 -16.98
N VAL A 722 -14.61 0.60 -17.84
CA VAL A 722 -13.70 0.45 -18.98
C VAL A 722 -12.25 0.31 -18.50
N LEU A 723 -11.84 1.12 -17.51
CA LEU A 723 -10.50 1.07 -16.94
C LEU A 723 -10.23 -0.28 -16.27
N LEU A 724 -11.18 -0.81 -15.52
CA LEU A 724 -11.10 -2.13 -14.89
C LEU A 724 -11.01 -3.24 -15.95
N GLN A 725 -11.87 -3.19 -16.97
CA GLN A 725 -11.86 -4.18 -18.04
C GLN A 725 -10.53 -4.20 -18.82
N ARG A 726 -9.91 -3.03 -19.05
CA ARG A 726 -8.57 -2.92 -19.66
C ARG A 726 -7.47 -3.61 -18.83
N LYS A 727 -7.63 -3.72 -17.51
CA LYS A 727 -6.71 -4.45 -16.61
C LYS A 727 -7.08 -5.94 -16.47
N GLY A 728 -8.12 -6.40 -17.17
CA GLY A 728 -8.51 -7.82 -17.22
C GLY A 728 -9.63 -8.22 -16.26
N TYR A 729 -10.32 -7.27 -15.64
CA TYR A 729 -11.51 -7.56 -14.84
C TYR A 729 -12.67 -8.04 -15.73
N GLU A 730 -13.37 -9.07 -15.27
CA GLU A 730 -14.69 -9.41 -15.81
C GLU A 730 -15.74 -8.48 -15.17
N THR A 731 -16.45 -7.70 -15.98
CA THR A 731 -17.34 -6.65 -15.48
C THR A 731 -18.82 -6.98 -15.68
N PHE A 732 -19.63 -6.74 -14.65
CA PHE A 732 -21.06 -7.01 -14.63
C PHE A 732 -21.84 -5.78 -14.15
N PHE A 733 -22.90 -5.44 -14.87
CA PHE A 733 -23.85 -4.41 -14.45
C PHE A 733 -25.29 -4.93 -14.51
N ALA A 734 -26.09 -4.64 -13.47
CA ALA A 734 -27.53 -4.87 -13.54
C ALA A 734 -28.34 -3.81 -12.75
N GLY A 735 -29.35 -3.22 -13.40
CA GLY A 735 -30.26 -2.24 -12.80
C GLY A 735 -30.39 -0.93 -13.60
N LYS A 736 -30.67 0.19 -12.91
CA LYS A 736 -30.75 1.54 -13.52
C LYS A 736 -29.35 2.07 -13.77
N TYR A 737 -28.99 2.28 -15.05
CA TYR A 737 -27.66 2.80 -15.43
C TYR A 737 -27.58 4.33 -15.31
N LEU A 738 -28.34 5.04 -16.15
CA LEU A 738 -28.59 6.48 -16.11
C LEU A 738 -30.11 6.71 -16.29
N ASN A 739 -30.64 7.87 -15.89
CA ASN A 739 -32.09 8.13 -15.92
C ASN A 739 -32.70 8.08 -17.32
N GLU A 740 -33.72 7.26 -17.53
CA GLU A 740 -34.32 7.01 -18.84
C GLU A 740 -33.36 6.45 -19.90
N TYR A 741 -32.48 5.53 -19.50
CA TYR A 741 -31.59 4.87 -20.45
C TYR A 741 -32.38 4.20 -21.58
N LYS A 742 -32.15 4.66 -22.83
CA LYS A 742 -32.84 4.17 -24.04
C LYS A 742 -31.90 3.60 -25.12
N GLY A 743 -30.62 3.36 -24.79
CA GLY A 743 -29.58 2.97 -25.74
C GLY A 743 -29.82 1.63 -26.46
N LYS A 744 -29.55 1.60 -27.78
CA LYS A 744 -29.50 0.37 -28.59
C LYS A 744 -28.17 -0.39 -28.44
N GLU A 745 -27.17 0.18 -27.79
CA GLU A 745 -25.82 -0.34 -27.64
C GLU A 745 -25.50 -0.48 -26.16
N VAL A 746 -24.73 -1.50 -25.78
CA VAL A 746 -24.25 -1.66 -24.41
C VAL A 746 -23.20 -0.58 -24.13
N PRO A 747 -23.27 0.16 -23.00
CA PRO A 747 -22.20 1.07 -22.61
C PRO A 747 -20.86 0.33 -22.55
N PRO A 748 -19.75 0.95 -22.96
CA PRO A 748 -18.45 0.30 -22.95
C PRO A 748 -18.04 -0.12 -21.52
N GLY A 749 -17.20 -1.15 -21.42
CA GLY A 749 -16.64 -1.59 -20.15
C GLY A 749 -17.45 -2.64 -19.40
N TRP A 750 -18.51 -3.21 -20.00
CA TRP A 750 -19.33 -4.26 -19.40
C TRP A 750 -19.26 -5.57 -20.20
N ASN A 751 -18.79 -6.66 -19.58
CA ASN A 751 -18.86 -8.01 -20.16
C ASN A 751 -20.30 -8.52 -20.16
N GLU A 752 -21.02 -8.28 -19.05
CA GLU A 752 -22.45 -8.55 -18.93
C GLU A 752 -23.21 -7.30 -18.49
N PHE A 753 -24.26 -6.94 -19.23
CA PHE A 753 -25.03 -5.73 -18.99
C PHE A 753 -26.53 -6.02 -18.99
N TYR A 754 -27.20 -5.67 -17.89
CA TYR A 754 -28.64 -5.82 -17.67
C TYR A 754 -29.23 -4.46 -17.27
N GLY A 755 -29.25 -3.51 -18.21
CA GLY A 755 -29.68 -2.13 -17.96
C GLY A 755 -31.19 -1.92 -18.11
N LEU A 756 -31.82 -1.27 -17.14
CA LEU A 756 -33.24 -0.91 -17.18
C LEU A 756 -33.51 0.10 -18.31
N HIS A 757 -34.47 -0.23 -19.17
CA HIS A 757 -34.87 0.60 -20.31
C HIS A 757 -35.99 1.57 -19.89
N GLY A 758 -35.78 2.87 -20.11
CA GLY A 758 -36.72 3.91 -19.70
C GLY A 758 -36.65 4.25 -18.21
N ASN A 759 -37.76 4.75 -17.67
CA ASN A 759 -37.83 5.22 -16.28
C ASN A 759 -37.92 4.05 -15.27
N SER A 760 -37.66 4.33 -13.99
CA SER A 760 -37.71 3.37 -12.89
C SER A 760 -39.04 2.61 -12.84
N ARG A 761 -38.97 1.27 -12.85
CA ARG A 761 -40.11 0.35 -12.74
C ARG A 761 -39.70 -0.90 -11.98
N TYR A 762 -40.64 -1.47 -11.25
CA TYR A 762 -40.44 -2.66 -10.41
C TYR A 762 -41.05 -3.94 -11.02
N TYR A 763 -42.12 -3.76 -11.81
CA TYR A 763 -42.81 -4.76 -12.61
C TYR A 763 -43.07 -4.19 -14.01
N ASN A 764 -43.43 -5.03 -14.99
CA ASN A 764 -43.76 -4.59 -16.36
C ASN A 764 -42.67 -3.68 -16.97
N TYR A 765 -41.41 -4.14 -16.88
CA TYR A 765 -40.23 -3.42 -17.33
C TYR A 765 -39.54 -4.13 -18.49
N THR A 766 -38.67 -3.40 -19.18
CA THR A 766 -37.78 -3.95 -20.20
C THR A 766 -36.34 -3.78 -19.74
N LEU A 767 -35.54 -4.85 -19.82
CA LEU A 767 -34.10 -4.78 -19.64
C LEU A 767 -33.40 -4.89 -20.99
N ARG A 768 -32.35 -4.10 -21.18
CA ARG A 768 -31.31 -4.37 -22.16
C ARG A 768 -30.42 -5.48 -21.60
N GLU A 769 -30.63 -6.71 -22.04
CA GLU A 769 -29.78 -7.87 -21.71
C GLU A 769 -28.73 -8.02 -22.82
N ASN A 770 -27.52 -7.52 -22.57
CA ASN A 770 -26.42 -7.48 -23.53
C ASN A 770 -26.89 -6.88 -24.88
N ALA A 771 -27.02 -7.69 -25.92
CA ALA A 771 -27.38 -7.25 -27.27
C ALA A 771 -28.89 -7.08 -27.53
N HIS A 772 -29.78 -7.47 -26.59
CA HIS A 772 -31.22 -7.54 -26.86
C HIS A 772 -32.07 -6.93 -25.76
N ASN A 773 -33.24 -6.40 -26.13
CA ASN A 773 -34.23 -5.93 -25.16
C ASN A 773 -35.19 -7.07 -24.80
N LYS A 774 -35.43 -7.26 -23.51
CA LYS A 774 -36.34 -8.29 -22.99
C LYS A 774 -37.32 -7.70 -21.99
N THR A 775 -38.61 -7.92 -22.23
CA THR A 775 -39.69 -7.45 -21.37
C THR A 775 -40.09 -8.52 -20.35
N TYR A 776 -40.32 -8.08 -19.12
CA TYR A 776 -40.73 -8.90 -17.99
C TYR A 776 -42.05 -8.34 -17.43
N GLY A 777 -43.08 -9.19 -17.33
CA GLY A 777 -44.38 -8.80 -16.77
C GLY A 777 -44.41 -8.82 -15.25
N TYR A 778 -44.53 -10.03 -14.67
CA TYR A 778 -44.80 -10.25 -13.24
C TYR A 778 -43.57 -10.54 -12.37
N VAL A 779 -42.35 -10.43 -12.90
CA VAL A 779 -41.11 -10.72 -12.13
C VAL A 779 -40.61 -9.45 -11.48
N TYR A 780 -40.50 -9.40 -10.15
CA TYR A 780 -39.96 -8.24 -9.45
C TYR A 780 -38.50 -7.96 -9.84
N LEU A 781 -38.19 -6.71 -10.21
CA LEU A 781 -36.90 -6.33 -10.79
C LEU A 781 -35.73 -6.71 -9.90
N THR A 782 -35.72 -6.29 -8.64
CA THR A 782 -34.60 -6.53 -7.71
C THR A 782 -34.30 -8.03 -7.53
N ASP A 783 -35.32 -8.89 -7.54
CA ASP A 783 -35.15 -10.34 -7.47
C ASP A 783 -34.49 -10.92 -8.73
N LEU A 784 -34.84 -10.38 -9.90
CA LEU A 784 -34.20 -10.73 -11.16
C LEU A 784 -32.73 -10.28 -11.17
N LEU A 785 -32.44 -9.04 -10.75
CA LEU A 785 -31.06 -8.52 -10.65
C LEU A 785 -30.20 -9.41 -9.73
N ARG A 786 -30.73 -9.73 -8.54
CA ARG A 786 -30.13 -10.69 -7.59
C ARG A 786 -29.82 -12.01 -8.27
N LYS A 787 -30.78 -12.59 -8.99
CA LYS A 787 -30.62 -13.87 -9.68
C LYS A 787 -29.52 -13.82 -10.74
N ARG A 788 -29.41 -12.72 -11.50
CA ARG A 788 -28.36 -12.53 -12.51
C ARG A 788 -26.97 -12.42 -11.87
N ALA A 789 -26.83 -11.62 -10.80
CA ALA A 789 -25.57 -11.49 -10.07
C ALA A 789 -25.10 -12.83 -9.47
N LEU A 790 -26.00 -13.57 -8.81
CA LEU A 790 -25.65 -14.88 -8.25
C LEU A 790 -25.23 -15.89 -9.32
N LYS A 791 -25.79 -15.79 -10.53
CA LYS A 791 -25.37 -16.60 -11.67
C LYS A 791 -23.96 -16.18 -12.14
N PHE A 792 -23.72 -14.89 -12.32
CA PHE A 792 -22.41 -14.36 -12.72
C PHE A 792 -21.29 -14.80 -11.75
N ILE A 793 -21.49 -14.64 -10.44
CA ILE A 793 -20.51 -15.04 -9.43
C ILE A 793 -20.22 -16.55 -9.55
N ASN A 794 -21.25 -17.39 -9.66
CA ASN A 794 -21.07 -18.84 -9.79
C ASN A 794 -20.23 -19.25 -11.00
N GLU A 795 -20.38 -18.57 -12.12
CA GLU A 795 -19.65 -18.90 -13.34
C GLU A 795 -18.19 -18.41 -13.34
N ARG A 796 -17.77 -17.66 -12.32
CA ARG A 796 -16.45 -17.03 -12.25
C ARG A 796 -15.61 -17.42 -11.04
N VAL A 797 -16.18 -18.09 -10.04
CA VAL A 797 -15.45 -18.56 -8.84
C VAL A 797 -14.30 -19.52 -9.16
N ASN A 798 -14.41 -20.31 -10.24
CA ASN A 798 -13.32 -21.21 -10.67
C ASN A 798 -12.39 -20.58 -11.71
N ASN A 799 -12.63 -19.32 -12.08
CA ASN A 799 -11.85 -18.61 -13.08
C ASN A 799 -10.92 -17.65 -12.33
N SER A 800 -9.60 -17.80 -12.45
CA SER A 800 -8.59 -17.01 -11.71
C SER A 800 -8.56 -15.52 -12.07
N LYS A 801 -9.61 -14.98 -12.70
CA LYS A 801 -9.73 -13.56 -13.07
C LYS A 801 -10.55 -12.80 -12.03
N PRO A 802 -10.13 -11.58 -11.67
CA PRO A 802 -10.91 -10.71 -10.81
C PRO A 802 -12.18 -10.22 -11.52
N PHE A 803 -13.21 -9.89 -10.75
CA PHE A 803 -14.43 -9.32 -11.31
C PHE A 803 -14.87 -8.02 -10.62
N PHE A 804 -15.56 -7.18 -11.39
CA PHE A 804 -16.27 -6.00 -10.90
C PHE A 804 -17.76 -6.14 -11.15
N LEU A 805 -18.55 -6.14 -10.09
CA LEU A 805 -19.99 -6.35 -10.12
C LEU A 805 -20.71 -5.12 -9.56
N MET A 806 -21.49 -4.45 -10.39
CA MET A 806 -22.30 -3.29 -10.01
C MET A 806 -23.80 -3.63 -10.06
N LEU A 807 -24.48 -3.50 -8.92
CA LEU A 807 -25.90 -3.74 -8.75
C LEU A 807 -26.62 -2.44 -8.39
N ALA A 808 -27.43 -1.94 -9.30
CA ALA A 808 -28.08 -0.64 -9.18
C ALA A 808 -29.62 -0.73 -9.22
N PRO A 809 -30.28 -1.36 -8.22
CA PRO A 809 -31.73 -1.42 -8.19
C PRO A 809 -32.32 -0.02 -8.10
N PRO A 810 -33.46 0.28 -8.75
CA PRO A 810 -34.06 1.61 -8.67
C PRO A 810 -34.71 1.88 -7.31
N ALA A 811 -34.68 0.97 -6.33
CA ALA A 811 -35.27 1.23 -5.02
C ALA A 811 -34.39 2.18 -4.19
N PRO A 812 -34.99 3.09 -3.40
CA PRO A 812 -36.42 3.38 -3.22
C PRO A 812 -36.99 4.50 -4.12
N HIS A 813 -36.57 4.65 -5.37
CA HIS A 813 -37.12 5.66 -6.29
C HIS A 813 -38.60 5.42 -6.63
N HIS A 814 -39.30 6.50 -7.01
CA HIS A 814 -40.68 6.45 -7.51
C HIS A 814 -40.78 5.45 -8.69
N PRO A 815 -41.81 4.58 -8.80
CA PRO A 815 -43.12 4.59 -8.13
C PRO A 815 -43.20 3.87 -6.77
N PHE A 816 -42.08 3.70 -6.05
CA PHE A 816 -42.04 3.16 -4.69
C PHE A 816 -42.74 1.80 -4.55
N THR A 817 -42.76 0.97 -5.60
CA THR A 817 -43.57 -0.25 -5.58
C THR A 817 -42.80 -1.34 -4.84
N PRO A 818 -43.22 -1.77 -3.63
CA PRO A 818 -42.54 -2.84 -2.91
C PRO A 818 -42.76 -4.19 -3.59
N ALA A 819 -41.92 -5.16 -3.25
CA ALA A 819 -42.19 -6.55 -3.61
C ALA A 819 -43.47 -7.00 -2.89
N GLU A 820 -44.26 -7.86 -3.54
CA GLU A 820 -45.52 -8.39 -2.98
C GLU A 820 -45.35 -8.93 -1.54
N ARG A 821 -44.24 -9.61 -1.27
CA ARG A 821 -43.90 -10.16 0.07
C ARG A 821 -43.60 -9.12 1.15
N HIS A 822 -43.41 -7.86 0.78
CA HIS A 822 -43.03 -6.76 1.66
C HIS A 822 -44.14 -5.71 1.84
N GLN A 823 -45.25 -5.85 1.11
CA GLN A 823 -46.39 -4.93 1.19
C GLN A 823 -47.01 -4.95 2.60
N GLY A 824 -47.20 -3.77 3.17
CA GLY A 824 -47.85 -3.55 4.46
C GLY A 824 -46.98 -3.88 5.68
N LEU A 825 -45.70 -4.21 5.50
CA LEU A 825 -44.80 -4.50 6.63
C LEU A 825 -44.50 -3.27 7.50
N PHE A 826 -44.67 -2.08 6.95
CA PHE A 826 -44.51 -0.82 7.67
C PHE A 826 -45.82 -0.03 7.80
N ASP A 827 -46.98 -0.69 7.67
CA ASP A 827 -48.29 -0.06 7.87
C ASP A 827 -48.36 0.68 9.21
N GLY A 828 -48.79 1.94 9.16
CA GLY A 828 -48.91 2.80 10.35
C GLY A 828 -47.64 3.54 10.76
N ILE A 829 -46.51 3.34 10.07
CA ILE A 829 -45.33 4.21 10.21
C ILE A 829 -45.58 5.51 9.45
N THR A 830 -45.28 6.65 10.04
CA THR A 830 -45.42 7.97 9.39
C THR A 830 -44.06 8.52 8.99
N ALA A 831 -44.04 9.42 8.00
CA ALA A 831 -42.86 10.15 7.60
C ALA A 831 -42.26 10.92 8.78
N LEU A 832 -40.93 10.99 8.83
CA LEU A 832 -40.23 11.63 9.95
C LEU A 832 -40.52 13.14 9.98
N LYS A 833 -41.26 13.58 11.01
CA LYS A 833 -41.65 14.98 11.21
C LYS A 833 -40.54 15.78 11.89
N THR A 834 -39.47 16.08 11.15
CA THR A 834 -38.37 16.95 11.59
C THR A 834 -38.85 18.39 11.85
N PRO A 835 -38.11 19.25 12.57
CA PRO A 835 -38.52 20.64 12.84
C PRO A 835 -38.76 21.52 11.60
N ASN A 836 -38.15 21.19 10.46
CA ASN A 836 -38.39 21.82 9.17
C ASN A 836 -39.50 21.13 8.33
N PHE A 837 -40.18 20.10 8.87
CA PHE A 837 -41.26 19.39 8.19
C PHE A 837 -42.52 20.27 8.06
N ASN A 838 -43.07 20.34 6.85
CA ASN A 838 -44.25 21.12 6.47
C ASN A 838 -44.24 22.57 6.99
N LYS A 839 -43.06 23.17 7.01
CA LYS A 839 -42.84 24.54 7.47
C LYS A 839 -42.37 25.39 6.30
N VAL A 840 -43.06 26.50 6.08
CA VAL A 840 -42.75 27.48 5.03
C VAL A 840 -41.74 28.49 5.55
N PHE A 841 -40.74 28.79 4.73
CA PHE A 841 -39.67 29.72 5.05
C PHE A 841 -39.58 30.77 3.94
N LYS A 842 -39.55 32.06 4.31
CA LYS A 842 -39.50 33.17 3.34
C LYS A 842 -38.08 33.66 3.04
N ASP A 843 -37.09 33.17 3.80
CA ASP A 843 -35.66 33.50 3.68
C ASP A 843 -34.89 32.46 2.83
N LYS A 844 -35.60 31.71 1.98
CA LYS A 844 -35.08 30.64 1.12
C LYS A 844 -35.18 31.04 -0.35
N HIS A 845 -34.56 30.26 -1.23
CA HIS A 845 -34.64 30.48 -2.68
C HIS A 845 -36.12 30.58 -3.11
N TRP A 846 -36.41 31.46 -4.07
CA TRP A 846 -37.78 31.89 -4.41
C TRP A 846 -38.74 30.73 -4.67
N LEU A 847 -38.23 29.60 -5.21
CA LEU A 847 -39.02 28.39 -5.44
C LEU A 847 -39.66 27.90 -4.13
N LEU A 848 -38.87 27.76 -3.07
CA LEU A 848 -39.33 27.32 -1.75
C LEU A 848 -40.08 28.43 -1.01
N ALA A 849 -39.64 29.68 -1.16
CA ALA A 849 -40.26 30.81 -0.49
C ALA A 849 -41.72 31.06 -0.93
N ASN A 850 -42.09 30.59 -2.12
CA ASN A 850 -43.46 30.71 -2.65
C ASN A 850 -44.34 29.48 -2.37
N PHE A 851 -43.84 28.47 -1.66
CA PHE A 851 -44.68 27.35 -1.23
C PHE A 851 -45.62 27.70 -0.09
N GLU A 852 -46.71 26.95 -0.05
CA GLU A 852 -47.70 26.99 1.02
C GLU A 852 -47.53 25.76 1.92
N LYS A 853 -48.32 25.67 3.00
CA LYS A 853 -48.32 24.46 3.80
C LYS A 853 -48.98 23.32 3.03
N ILE A 854 -48.35 22.15 3.10
CA ILE A 854 -48.87 20.91 2.53
C ILE A 854 -50.20 20.57 3.23
N PRO A 855 -51.31 20.42 2.48
CA PRO A 855 -52.60 19.95 2.97
C PRO A 855 -52.56 18.56 3.61
N ASN A 856 -53.46 18.28 4.55
CA ASN A 856 -53.52 16.98 5.24
C ASN A 856 -53.65 15.78 4.29
N ILE A 857 -54.42 15.92 3.20
CA ILE A 857 -54.59 14.83 2.21
C ILE A 857 -53.26 14.38 1.61
N THR A 858 -52.35 15.33 1.37
CA THR A 858 -51.03 15.05 0.79
C THR A 858 -50.05 14.58 1.84
N LEU A 859 -50.18 15.03 3.09
CA LEU A 859 -49.44 14.44 4.21
C LEU A 859 -49.77 12.95 4.38
N ASP A 860 -51.03 12.56 4.24
CA ASP A 860 -51.43 11.15 4.29
C ASP A 860 -50.83 10.34 3.12
N ILE A 861 -50.77 10.93 1.92
CA ILE A 861 -50.09 10.32 0.76
C ILE A 861 -48.58 10.17 1.00
N MET A 862 -47.95 11.18 1.59
CA MET A 862 -46.52 11.15 1.93
C MET A 862 -46.20 10.06 2.94
N ASP A 863 -47.04 9.85 3.95
CA ASP A 863 -46.88 8.74 4.90
C ASP A 863 -46.91 7.39 4.16
N ILE A 864 -47.82 7.21 3.20
CA ILE A 864 -47.88 6.00 2.36
C ILE A 864 -46.60 5.86 1.51
N TYR A 865 -46.11 6.95 0.91
CA TYR A 865 -44.86 6.93 0.13
C TYR A 865 -43.66 6.59 0.99
N PHE A 866 -43.58 7.11 2.21
CA PHE A 866 -42.53 6.81 3.17
C PHE A 866 -42.50 5.31 3.52
N GLN A 867 -43.65 4.72 3.85
CA GLN A 867 -43.78 3.29 4.12
C GLN A 867 -43.31 2.46 2.92
N LYS A 868 -43.88 2.74 1.74
CA LYS A 868 -43.55 2.04 0.49
C LYS A 868 -42.08 2.12 0.10
N ARG A 869 -41.42 3.25 0.36
CA ARG A 869 -39.97 3.41 0.17
C ARG A 869 -39.20 2.43 1.06
N TRP A 870 -39.52 2.34 2.34
CA TRP A 870 -38.88 1.36 3.24
C TRP A 870 -39.18 -0.10 2.85
N GLU A 871 -40.41 -0.40 2.44
CA GLU A 871 -40.79 -1.74 1.99
C GLU A 871 -40.02 -2.15 0.72
N SER A 872 -39.82 -1.22 -0.22
CA SER A 872 -39.06 -1.48 -1.44
C SER A 872 -37.57 -1.78 -1.17
N LEU A 873 -37.00 -1.19 -0.12
CA LEU A 873 -35.62 -1.40 0.32
C LEU A 873 -35.37 -2.79 0.90
N LEU A 874 -36.38 -3.46 1.47
CA LEU A 874 -36.23 -4.82 2.02
C LEU A 874 -35.75 -5.82 0.95
N ALA A 875 -36.21 -5.68 -0.30
CA ALA A 875 -35.72 -6.50 -1.40
C ALA A 875 -34.25 -6.21 -1.77
N VAL A 876 -33.77 -4.98 -1.56
CA VAL A 876 -32.36 -4.62 -1.73
C VAL A 876 -31.52 -5.24 -0.61
N ASP A 877 -31.99 -5.17 0.63
CA ASP A 877 -31.32 -5.76 1.78
C ASP A 877 -31.15 -7.29 1.63
N GLU A 878 -32.20 -7.97 1.15
CA GLU A 878 -32.13 -9.39 0.79
C GLU A 878 -31.14 -9.69 -0.34
N MET A 879 -31.04 -8.81 -1.34
CA MET A 879 -30.09 -8.97 -2.45
C MET A 879 -28.64 -8.83 -1.97
N VAL A 880 -28.35 -7.82 -1.15
CA VAL A 880 -27.04 -7.62 -0.51
C VAL A 880 -26.67 -8.87 0.28
N ALA A 881 -27.57 -9.33 1.16
CA ALA A 881 -27.34 -10.53 1.97
C ALA A 881 -27.07 -11.77 1.13
N ALA A 882 -27.81 -11.96 0.03
CA ALA A 882 -27.66 -13.12 -0.84
C ALA A 882 -26.31 -13.15 -1.57
N VAL A 883 -25.84 -11.99 -2.06
CA VAL A 883 -24.55 -11.86 -2.74
C VAL A 883 -23.40 -12.10 -1.76
N ILE A 884 -23.42 -11.46 -0.59
CA ILE A 884 -22.37 -11.65 0.44
C ILE A 884 -22.31 -13.11 0.87
N LYS A 885 -23.45 -13.72 1.16
CA LYS A 885 -23.53 -15.15 1.53
C LYS A 885 -23.05 -16.07 0.41
N ARG A 886 -23.15 -15.66 -0.85
CA ARG A 886 -22.64 -16.44 -1.97
C ARG A 886 -21.11 -16.38 -2.03
N LEU A 887 -20.54 -15.19 -1.92
CA LEU A 887 -19.08 -15.00 -1.87
C LEU A 887 -18.45 -15.75 -0.69
N ASP A 888 -19.10 -15.71 0.46
CA ASP A 888 -18.70 -16.43 1.69
C ASP A 888 -18.63 -17.94 1.44
N ARG A 889 -19.69 -18.53 0.88
CA ARG A 889 -19.78 -19.96 0.55
C ARG A 889 -18.77 -20.44 -0.51
N GLN A 890 -18.10 -19.51 -1.17
CA GLN A 890 -17.16 -19.78 -2.25
C GLN A 890 -15.74 -19.34 -1.88
N ASP A 891 -15.51 -19.01 -0.61
CA ASP A 891 -14.22 -18.56 -0.08
C ASP A 891 -13.65 -17.33 -0.83
N GLN A 892 -14.53 -16.52 -1.43
CA GLN A 892 -14.16 -15.30 -2.15
C GLN A 892 -14.37 -14.03 -1.33
N LEU A 893 -15.11 -14.10 -0.21
CA LEU A 893 -15.51 -12.93 0.57
C LEU A 893 -14.31 -12.14 1.11
N GLU A 894 -13.29 -12.84 1.62
CA GLU A 894 -12.10 -12.20 2.19
C GLU A 894 -11.17 -11.57 1.15
N ASN A 895 -11.35 -11.91 -0.14
CA ASN A 895 -10.67 -11.27 -1.27
C ASN A 895 -11.61 -10.31 -2.07
N THR A 896 -12.72 -9.87 -1.47
CA THR A 896 -13.69 -9.00 -2.16
C THR A 896 -13.91 -7.70 -1.40
N TYR A 897 -13.70 -6.56 -2.07
CA TYR A 897 -14.19 -5.27 -1.60
C TYR A 897 -15.68 -5.12 -1.94
N ILE A 898 -16.49 -4.74 -0.96
CA ILE A 898 -17.94 -4.59 -1.04
C ILE A 898 -18.31 -3.18 -0.59
N ILE A 899 -18.91 -2.42 -1.49
CA ILE A 899 -19.36 -1.04 -1.26
C ILE A 899 -20.89 -1.01 -1.33
N TYR A 900 -21.52 -0.32 -0.40
CA TYR A 900 -22.94 0.04 -0.47
C TYR A 900 -23.11 1.55 -0.35
N THR A 901 -23.80 2.17 -1.30
CA THR A 901 -24.12 3.61 -1.30
C THR A 901 -25.42 3.91 -2.04
N SER A 902 -25.84 5.17 -2.03
CA SER A 902 -26.88 5.73 -2.90
C SER A 902 -26.31 6.76 -3.88
N ASP A 903 -27.00 7.04 -4.99
CA ASP A 903 -26.63 8.09 -5.93
C ASP A 903 -26.97 9.50 -5.38
N ASN A 904 -28.10 9.64 -4.71
CA ASN A 904 -28.50 10.88 -4.04
C ASN A 904 -29.49 10.57 -2.91
N GLY A 905 -29.75 11.56 -2.06
CA GLY A 905 -30.77 11.51 -1.03
C GLY A 905 -32.17 11.82 -1.54
N TYR A 906 -33.09 12.08 -0.61
CA TYR A 906 -34.49 12.36 -0.88
C TYR A 906 -35.12 13.12 0.29
N HIS A 907 -35.99 14.08 0.01
CA HIS A 907 -36.80 14.74 1.03
C HIS A 907 -38.26 14.32 0.95
N ILE A 908 -38.96 14.36 2.08
CA ILE A 908 -40.40 14.09 2.16
C ILE A 908 -41.02 14.95 3.26
N GLY A 909 -41.45 16.15 2.87
CA GLY A 909 -42.09 17.14 3.74
C GLY A 909 -41.19 18.26 4.23
N GLN A 910 -39.86 18.13 4.16
CA GLN A 910 -38.94 19.18 4.58
C GLN A 910 -39.15 20.45 3.74
N PHE A 911 -39.14 21.62 4.40
CA PHE A 911 -39.38 22.94 3.79
C PHE A 911 -40.73 23.08 3.05
N ALA A 912 -41.75 22.35 3.51
CA ALA A 912 -43.06 22.26 2.85
C ALA A 912 -42.99 21.73 1.41
N GLN A 913 -41.96 20.96 1.08
CA GLN A 913 -41.87 20.22 -0.17
C GLN A 913 -42.48 18.83 0.03
N PRO A 914 -43.50 18.43 -0.75
CA PRO A 914 -44.15 17.14 -0.56
C PRO A 914 -43.18 15.96 -0.62
N PHE A 915 -42.45 15.82 -1.72
CA PHE A 915 -41.46 14.76 -1.93
C PHE A 915 -40.68 15.05 -3.22
N ASP A 916 -39.34 14.99 -3.19
CA ASP A 916 -38.44 15.04 -4.35
C ASP A 916 -36.96 14.91 -3.93
N LYS A 917 -36.04 15.34 -4.79
CA LYS A 917 -34.62 15.62 -4.59
C LYS A 917 -34.30 17.03 -5.14
N ARG A 918 -33.06 17.30 -5.55
CA ARG A 918 -32.61 18.55 -6.22
C ARG A 918 -32.33 19.75 -5.29
N GLN A 919 -32.49 19.64 -3.99
CA GLN A 919 -32.18 20.73 -3.06
C GLN A 919 -30.77 20.59 -2.46
N PRO A 920 -30.12 21.68 -2.00
CA PRO A 920 -28.76 21.63 -1.45
C PRO A 920 -28.69 21.09 -0.01
N TYR A 921 -29.83 20.72 0.59
CA TYR A 921 -29.94 20.37 2.00
C TYR A 921 -29.50 18.93 2.29
N GLU A 922 -29.15 18.65 3.55
CA GLU A 922 -28.58 17.34 3.97
C GLU A 922 -29.49 16.15 3.61
N THR A 923 -30.81 16.33 3.52
CA THR A 923 -31.75 15.28 3.08
C THR A 923 -31.47 14.77 1.67
N ASP A 924 -31.03 15.66 0.78
CA ASP A 924 -30.90 15.41 -0.65
C ASP A 924 -29.45 15.07 -1.02
N ILE A 925 -28.49 15.62 -0.27
CA ILE A 925 -27.05 15.50 -0.60
C ILE A 925 -26.30 14.45 0.23
N ARG A 926 -26.78 14.09 1.43
CA ARG A 926 -26.08 13.14 2.31
C ARG A 926 -26.62 11.72 2.11
N VAL A 927 -25.71 10.81 1.76
CA VAL A 927 -26.02 9.43 1.37
C VAL A 927 -25.34 8.43 2.31
N PRO A 928 -25.89 7.21 2.47
CA PRO A 928 -25.19 6.15 3.20
C PRO A 928 -23.93 5.72 2.44
N LEU A 929 -22.84 5.41 3.15
CA LEU A 929 -21.66 4.77 2.56
C LEU A 929 -21.05 3.76 3.52
N LEU A 930 -21.14 2.47 3.15
CA LEU A 930 -20.59 1.35 3.90
C LEU A 930 -19.59 0.60 3.03
N ILE A 931 -18.43 0.23 3.58
CA ILE A 931 -17.37 -0.45 2.85
C ILE A 931 -16.84 -1.62 3.67
N ARG A 932 -16.74 -2.81 3.08
CA ARG A 932 -16.06 -3.98 3.66
C ARG A 932 -15.04 -4.50 2.67
N GLY A 933 -13.92 -5.03 3.13
CA GLY A 933 -12.98 -5.73 2.25
C GLY A 933 -11.66 -6.05 2.93
N PRO A 934 -10.68 -6.57 2.16
CA PRO A 934 -9.32 -6.78 2.65
C PRO A 934 -8.77 -5.53 3.35
N GLN A 935 -8.01 -5.71 4.44
CA GLN A 935 -7.32 -4.63 5.17
C GLN A 935 -8.24 -3.61 5.89
N ILE A 936 -9.57 -3.74 5.84
CA ILE A 936 -10.50 -2.87 6.55
C ILE A 936 -10.95 -3.54 7.85
N SER A 937 -10.66 -2.93 8.99
CA SER A 937 -11.02 -3.46 10.31
C SER A 937 -12.54 -3.49 10.50
N PRO A 938 -13.12 -4.59 11.05
CA PRO A 938 -14.54 -4.66 11.36
C PRO A 938 -15.00 -3.62 12.40
N GLY A 939 -16.13 -2.97 12.13
CA GLY A 939 -16.74 -2.01 13.06
C GLY A 939 -16.10 -0.62 13.04
N THR A 940 -15.28 -0.33 12.05
CA THR A 940 -14.60 0.96 11.90
C THR A 940 -15.62 2.07 11.61
N ASN A 941 -15.51 3.18 12.32
CA ASN A 941 -16.24 4.40 11.97
C ASN A 941 -15.24 5.38 11.40
N VAL A 942 -15.48 5.86 10.18
CA VAL A 942 -14.59 6.80 9.50
C VAL A 942 -15.28 8.15 9.44
N ASN A 943 -14.67 9.15 10.08
CA ASN A 943 -15.22 10.51 10.12
C ASN A 943 -14.75 11.40 8.95
N ALA A 944 -13.77 10.93 8.17
CA ALA A 944 -13.32 11.60 6.96
C ALA A 944 -14.49 11.85 5.99
N VAL A 945 -14.43 12.99 5.33
CA VAL A 945 -15.49 13.46 4.43
C VAL A 945 -15.29 12.86 3.05
N ALA A 946 -16.26 12.10 2.58
CA ALA A 946 -16.24 11.39 1.32
C ALA A 946 -17.26 12.00 0.33
N GLY A 947 -16.82 12.25 -0.90
CA GLY A 947 -17.70 12.50 -2.03
C GLY A 947 -17.88 11.24 -2.87
N LEU A 948 -19.01 11.05 -3.55
CA LEU A 948 -19.18 9.89 -4.45
C LEU A 948 -18.14 9.84 -5.59
N ILE A 949 -17.56 10.99 -5.96
CA ILE A 949 -16.43 11.08 -6.91
C ILE A 949 -15.15 10.39 -6.41
N ASP A 950 -15.03 10.15 -5.09
CA ASP A 950 -13.87 9.52 -4.47
C ASP A 950 -13.90 7.99 -4.64
N LEU A 951 -15.05 7.40 -5.01
CA LEU A 951 -15.18 5.94 -5.17
C LEU A 951 -14.41 5.40 -6.38
N ALA A 952 -14.46 6.07 -7.53
CA ALA A 952 -13.71 5.64 -8.71
C ALA A 952 -12.19 5.56 -8.47
N PRO A 953 -11.49 6.60 -7.98
CA PRO A 953 -10.06 6.51 -7.69
C PRO A 953 -9.75 5.49 -6.59
N THR A 954 -10.62 5.32 -5.59
CA THR A 954 -10.45 4.29 -4.54
C THR A 954 -10.49 2.87 -5.12
N ILE A 955 -11.49 2.58 -5.97
CA ILE A 955 -11.64 1.28 -6.63
C ILE A 955 -10.45 0.99 -7.55
N LEU A 956 -9.95 2.00 -8.27
CA LEU A 956 -8.77 1.86 -9.11
C LEU A 956 -7.51 1.55 -8.28
N GLU A 957 -7.35 2.19 -7.12
CA GLU A 957 -6.23 1.91 -6.21
C GLU A 957 -6.27 0.46 -5.69
N TRP A 958 -7.43 -0.03 -5.24
CA TRP A 958 -7.61 -1.44 -4.87
C TRP A 958 -7.34 -2.43 -6.01
N ALA A 959 -7.64 -2.01 -7.25
CA ALA A 959 -7.34 -2.78 -8.45
C ALA A 959 -5.87 -2.66 -8.91
N SER A 960 -5.02 -1.93 -8.17
CA SER A 960 -3.64 -1.61 -8.55
C SER A 960 -3.55 -0.93 -9.93
N ILE A 961 -4.53 -0.08 -10.25
CA ILE A 961 -4.59 0.74 -11.47
C ILE A 961 -4.32 2.20 -11.09
N PRO A 962 -3.30 2.86 -11.65
CA PRO A 962 -3.09 4.29 -11.45
C PRO A 962 -4.33 5.09 -11.89
N HIS A 963 -4.89 5.92 -11.01
CA HIS A 963 -6.06 6.72 -11.36
C HIS A 963 -5.68 7.87 -12.33
N PRO A 964 -6.45 8.10 -13.41
CA PRO A 964 -6.18 9.17 -14.37
C PRO A 964 -6.12 10.57 -13.73
N ALA A 965 -5.19 11.43 -14.16
CA ALA A 965 -5.04 12.80 -13.65
C ALA A 965 -6.27 13.70 -13.82
N ARG A 966 -7.21 13.31 -14.69
CA ARG A 966 -8.48 14.00 -14.92
C ARG A 966 -9.55 13.74 -13.86
N MET A 967 -9.35 12.75 -12.97
CA MET A 967 -10.27 12.49 -11.87
C MET A 967 -10.12 13.58 -10.81
N ASP A 968 -11.25 14.14 -10.39
CA ASP A 968 -11.36 15.20 -9.39
C ASP A 968 -11.39 14.64 -7.97
N GLY A 969 -11.90 13.41 -7.81
CA GLY A 969 -11.95 12.70 -6.54
C GLY A 969 -10.57 12.26 -6.03
N GLN A 970 -10.50 11.95 -4.74
CA GLN A 970 -9.32 11.43 -4.06
C GLN A 970 -9.62 10.06 -3.47
N SER A 971 -8.63 9.18 -3.41
CA SER A 971 -8.83 7.85 -2.85
C SER A 971 -9.12 7.90 -1.35
N LEU A 972 -10.07 7.07 -0.92
CA LEU A 972 -10.44 6.88 0.49
C LEU A 972 -9.56 5.83 1.19
N GLN A 973 -8.70 5.11 0.45
CA GLN A 973 -7.90 4.01 0.99
C GLN A 973 -7.08 4.36 2.24
N PRO A 974 -6.42 5.54 2.34
CA PRO A 974 -5.69 5.91 3.56
C PRO A 974 -6.56 5.93 4.82
N PHE A 975 -7.82 6.39 4.69
CA PHE A 975 -8.76 6.49 5.81
C PHE A 975 -9.37 5.12 6.19
N LEU A 976 -9.42 4.18 5.25
CA LEU A 976 -10.03 2.87 5.45
C LEU A 976 -9.08 1.84 6.06
N VAL A 977 -7.78 1.93 5.77
CA VAL A 977 -6.76 0.96 6.25
C VAL A 977 -6.11 1.40 7.56
N ASN A 978 -6.01 2.71 7.82
CA ASN A 978 -5.32 3.28 8.98
C ASN A 978 -6.24 4.18 9.82
N SER A 979 -7.52 3.82 9.96
CA SER A 979 -8.55 4.67 10.60
C SER A 979 -8.13 5.23 11.96
N ASP A 980 -7.53 4.41 12.82
CA ASP A 980 -7.20 4.78 14.20
C ASP A 980 -6.07 5.82 14.25
N VAL A 981 -5.12 5.74 13.31
CA VAL A 981 -4.01 6.68 13.16
C VAL A 981 -4.50 8.00 12.55
N TYR A 982 -5.37 7.92 11.55
CA TYR A 982 -5.87 9.10 10.85
C TYR A 982 -6.90 9.87 11.67
N ASP A 983 -7.86 9.22 12.33
CA ASP A 983 -8.85 9.91 13.17
C ASP A 983 -8.19 10.65 14.34
N ALA A 984 -7.11 10.11 14.92
CA ALA A 984 -6.33 10.78 15.96
C ALA A 984 -5.46 11.95 15.43
N ALA A 985 -4.91 11.83 14.22
CA ALA A 985 -4.09 12.87 13.60
C ALA A 985 -4.90 14.02 12.97
N MET A 986 -6.16 13.76 12.60
CA MET A 986 -6.99 14.66 11.79
C MET A 986 -7.80 15.67 12.60
N ASP A 987 -8.03 15.46 13.90
CA ASP A 987 -8.95 16.28 14.68
C ASP A 987 -8.64 17.78 14.52
N LYS A 988 -7.38 18.23 14.52
CA LYS A 988 -7.05 19.68 14.43
C LYS A 988 -6.67 20.24 13.06
N THR A 989 -6.11 19.44 12.16
CA THR A 989 -5.51 19.92 10.90
C THR A 989 -6.26 19.50 9.65
N TYR A 990 -7.23 18.58 9.76
CA TYR A 990 -8.00 18.14 8.62
C TYR A 990 -8.93 19.24 8.10
N ARG A 991 -8.94 19.38 6.78
CA ARG A 991 -9.79 20.29 6.03
C ARG A 991 -10.24 19.63 4.75
N ARG A 992 -11.53 19.76 4.42
CA ARG A 992 -12.10 19.26 3.18
C ARG A 992 -13.22 20.19 2.72
N SER A 993 -13.14 20.61 1.47
CA SER A 993 -14.20 21.34 0.77
C SER A 993 -14.70 20.48 -0.39
N LEU A 994 -15.99 20.12 -0.39
CA LEU A 994 -16.64 19.41 -1.50
C LEU A 994 -17.56 20.37 -2.27
N LEU A 995 -17.55 20.25 -3.59
CA LEU A 995 -18.48 20.96 -4.46
C LEU A 995 -19.78 20.15 -4.63
N ILE A 996 -20.92 20.80 -4.39
CA ILE A 996 -22.25 20.28 -4.73
C ILE A 996 -22.83 21.14 -5.85
N GLN A 997 -23.35 20.55 -6.93
CA GLN A 997 -23.92 21.30 -8.05
C GLN A 997 -25.25 20.73 -8.52
N HIS A 998 -26.16 21.63 -8.90
CA HIS A 998 -27.43 21.30 -9.55
C HIS A 998 -27.73 22.30 -10.66
N HIS A 999 -28.33 21.81 -11.74
CA HIS A 999 -28.78 22.62 -12.87
C HIS A 999 -30.26 22.36 -13.14
N GLY A 1000 -31.06 23.41 -12.97
CA GLY A 1000 -32.50 23.37 -13.11
C GLY A 1000 -33.00 22.84 -14.46
N GLU A 1001 -34.05 22.04 -14.43
CA GLU A 1001 -34.62 21.35 -15.61
C GLU A 1001 -35.78 22.11 -16.26
N GLY A 1002 -36.27 23.18 -15.61
CA GLY A 1002 -37.42 23.95 -16.06
C GLY A 1002 -37.22 24.67 -17.39
N THR A 1003 -38.25 24.65 -18.23
CA THR A 1003 -38.30 25.36 -19.51
C THR A 1003 -39.68 25.95 -19.74
N VAL A 1004 -39.87 26.73 -20.81
CA VAL A 1004 -41.21 27.20 -21.18
C VAL A 1004 -42.14 26.06 -21.62
N ASP A 1005 -41.59 24.87 -21.93
CA ASP A 1005 -42.35 23.72 -22.42
C ASP A 1005 -42.68 22.70 -21.32
N THR A 1006 -42.17 22.91 -20.11
CA THR A 1006 -42.45 22.06 -18.93
C THR A 1006 -43.61 22.58 -18.08
N TYR A 1007 -44.31 23.59 -18.57
CA TYR A 1007 -45.50 24.18 -17.97
C TYR A 1007 -46.64 23.17 -17.84
N ASN A 1008 -47.23 23.10 -16.64
CA ASN A 1008 -48.47 22.35 -16.40
C ASN A 1008 -49.66 23.31 -16.29
N SER A 1009 -50.59 23.24 -17.24
CA SER A 1009 -51.80 24.06 -17.27
C SER A 1009 -52.81 23.76 -16.17
N LEU A 1010 -52.65 22.67 -15.42
CA LEU A 1010 -53.49 22.31 -14.28
C LEU A 1010 -53.04 22.97 -12.98
N CYS A 1011 -51.87 23.61 -12.96
CA CYS A 1011 -51.31 24.27 -11.80
C CYS A 1011 -51.35 25.81 -11.96
N PRO A 1012 -51.38 26.57 -10.85
CA PRO A 1012 -51.61 28.02 -10.88
C PRO A 1012 -50.43 28.86 -11.38
N TRP A 1013 -49.30 28.22 -11.66
CA TRP A 1013 -48.08 28.87 -12.12
C TRP A 1013 -48.19 29.41 -13.55
N GLY A 1014 -47.31 30.31 -13.95
CA GLY A 1014 -47.22 30.83 -15.32
C GLY A 1014 -46.22 30.06 -16.18
N ARG A 1015 -46.46 30.00 -17.50
CA ARG A 1015 -45.52 29.39 -18.47
C ARG A 1015 -44.12 30.04 -18.45
N ASN A 1016 -44.07 31.33 -18.13
CA ASN A 1016 -42.82 32.11 -18.08
C ASN A 1016 -42.00 31.85 -16.80
N ASP A 1017 -42.57 31.19 -15.80
CA ASP A 1017 -41.87 30.83 -14.57
C ASP A 1017 -40.88 29.67 -14.81
N ARG A 1018 -41.07 28.93 -15.92
CA ARG A 1018 -40.21 27.82 -16.37
C ARG A 1018 -39.94 26.83 -15.24
N LEU A 1019 -41.03 26.34 -14.65
CA LEU A 1019 -41.04 25.34 -13.59
C LEU A 1019 -41.07 23.92 -14.20
N TYR A 1020 -40.64 22.94 -13.42
CA TYR A 1020 -40.57 21.54 -13.80
C TYR A 1020 -41.27 20.65 -12.77
N GLU A 1021 -41.86 19.55 -13.25
CA GLU A 1021 -42.56 18.56 -12.41
C GLU A 1021 -43.63 19.16 -11.46
N CYS A 1022 -44.33 20.20 -11.91
CA CYS A 1022 -45.51 20.74 -11.24
C CYS A 1022 -46.69 19.77 -11.37
N ASN A 1023 -46.83 18.80 -10.48
CA ASN A 1023 -47.90 17.81 -10.55
C ASN A 1023 -48.95 18.05 -9.45
N TRP A 1024 -50.18 17.61 -9.71
CA TRP A 1024 -51.31 17.80 -8.78
C TRP A 1024 -51.21 16.87 -7.55
N GLU A 1025 -50.49 15.74 -7.66
CA GLU A 1025 -50.23 14.81 -6.55
C GLU A 1025 -49.35 15.45 -5.45
N ALA A 1026 -48.55 16.45 -5.83
CA ALA A 1026 -47.76 17.29 -4.94
C ALA A 1026 -48.45 18.65 -4.68
N ASP A 1027 -49.78 18.75 -4.81
CA ASP A 1027 -50.55 20.01 -4.69
C ASP A 1027 -49.95 21.17 -5.50
N CYS A 1028 -49.46 20.89 -6.70
CA CYS A 1028 -48.79 21.87 -7.56
C CYS A 1028 -47.56 22.55 -6.94
N HIS A 1029 -46.94 21.96 -5.92
CA HIS A 1029 -45.59 22.30 -5.49
C HIS A 1029 -44.61 21.80 -6.55
N CYS A 1030 -44.15 22.71 -7.41
CA CYS A 1030 -43.22 22.35 -8.48
C CYS A 1030 -41.88 21.91 -7.89
N GLN A 1031 -41.38 20.79 -8.37
CA GLN A 1031 -40.19 20.14 -7.82
C GLN A 1031 -38.89 20.85 -8.22
N ASP A 1032 -38.87 21.54 -9.36
CA ASP A 1032 -37.67 22.23 -9.85
C ASP A 1032 -38.01 23.46 -10.72
N ALA A 1033 -37.00 24.30 -10.99
CA ALA A 1033 -37.12 25.48 -11.83
C ALA A 1033 -35.83 25.73 -12.61
N TRP A 1034 -35.88 26.40 -13.77
CA TRP A 1034 -34.69 26.68 -14.59
C TRP A 1034 -33.55 27.40 -13.82
N ASN A 1035 -33.91 28.28 -12.88
CA ASN A 1035 -32.99 29.04 -12.04
C ASN A 1035 -32.86 28.46 -10.63
N ASN A 1036 -33.42 27.28 -10.36
CA ASN A 1036 -32.96 26.42 -9.27
C ASN A 1036 -31.63 25.75 -9.70
N THR A 1037 -30.67 26.59 -10.07
CA THR A 1037 -29.33 26.21 -10.53
C THR A 1037 -28.37 26.79 -9.52
N TYR A 1038 -27.63 25.95 -8.81
CA TYR A 1038 -26.76 26.41 -7.73
C TYR A 1038 -25.46 25.64 -7.70
N SER A 1039 -24.48 26.23 -7.03
CA SER A 1039 -23.28 25.54 -6.61
C SER A 1039 -23.04 25.83 -5.14
N CYS A 1040 -22.64 24.81 -4.38
CA CYS A 1040 -22.37 24.93 -2.96
C CYS A 1040 -20.99 24.41 -2.59
N VAL A 1041 -20.39 25.03 -1.58
CA VAL A 1041 -19.24 24.50 -0.85
C VAL A 1041 -19.75 23.82 0.41
N ARG A 1042 -19.53 22.50 0.50
CA ARG A 1042 -19.67 21.74 1.73
C ARG A 1042 -18.30 21.67 2.40
N HIS A 1043 -18.10 22.46 3.45
CA HIS A 1043 -16.80 22.65 4.10
C HIS A 1043 -16.77 21.99 5.48
N PHE A 1044 -15.72 21.20 5.70
CA PHE A 1044 -15.39 20.56 6.97
C PHE A 1044 -13.96 20.90 7.38
N SER A 1045 -13.78 21.34 8.62
CA SER A 1045 -12.48 21.39 9.28
C SER A 1045 -12.65 21.23 10.80
N TYR A 1046 -11.57 21.29 11.59
CA TYR A 1046 -11.69 21.30 13.05
C TYR A 1046 -12.72 22.35 13.51
N GLN A 1047 -13.78 21.89 14.18
CA GLN A 1047 -14.90 22.70 14.68
C GLN A 1047 -15.67 23.51 13.61
N VAL A 1048 -15.50 23.20 12.32
CA VAL A 1048 -16.23 23.85 11.23
C VAL A 1048 -16.98 22.80 10.44
N ASN A 1049 -18.29 22.97 10.36
CA ASN A 1049 -19.18 22.16 9.55
C ASN A 1049 -20.17 23.12 8.86
N ARG A 1050 -19.84 23.56 7.65
CA ARG A 1050 -20.55 24.64 6.96
C ARG A 1050 -21.05 24.22 5.58
N LEU A 1051 -22.18 24.79 5.19
CA LEU A 1051 -22.75 24.73 3.84
C LEU A 1051 -22.96 26.16 3.36
N TYR A 1052 -22.42 26.50 2.19
CA TYR A 1052 -22.58 27.81 1.55
C TYR A 1052 -22.94 27.62 0.09
N CYS A 1053 -24.03 28.22 -0.37
CA CYS A 1053 -24.61 28.02 -1.70
C CYS A 1053 -24.87 29.35 -2.40
N GLU A 1054 -24.50 29.44 -3.69
CA GLU A 1054 -24.86 30.56 -4.56
C GLU A 1054 -25.77 30.06 -5.69
N PHE A 1055 -26.91 30.74 -5.86
CA PHE A 1055 -27.89 30.46 -6.90
C PHE A 1055 -27.62 31.33 -8.12
N SER A 1056 -27.62 30.70 -9.29
CA SER A 1056 -27.54 31.34 -10.60
C SER A 1056 -28.94 31.79 -11.03
N ASP A 1057 -29.45 32.79 -10.33
CA ASP A 1057 -30.75 33.41 -10.58
C ASP A 1057 -30.61 34.90 -10.92
N ARG A 1058 -31.71 35.66 -10.88
CA ARG A 1058 -31.69 37.10 -11.15
C ARG A 1058 -31.42 37.96 -9.91
N GLU A 1059 -31.42 37.34 -8.74
CA GLU A 1059 -31.32 38.00 -7.44
C GLU A 1059 -29.95 37.79 -6.79
N ASN A 1060 -29.09 36.95 -7.40
CA ASN A 1060 -27.83 36.45 -6.83
C ASN A 1060 -28.06 35.89 -5.43
N PHE A 1061 -29.10 35.07 -5.29
CA PHE A 1061 -29.51 34.58 -3.99
C PHE A 1061 -28.46 33.65 -3.38
N VAL A 1062 -28.22 33.79 -2.08
CA VAL A 1062 -27.20 33.05 -1.33
C VAL A 1062 -27.82 32.45 -0.07
N GLU A 1063 -27.49 31.20 0.20
CA GLU A 1063 -27.79 30.54 1.47
C GLU A 1063 -26.51 30.10 2.17
N ALA A 1064 -26.45 30.27 3.49
CA ALA A 1064 -25.36 29.79 4.31
C ALA A 1064 -25.90 29.16 5.61
N TYR A 1065 -25.22 28.10 6.06
CA TYR A 1065 -25.58 27.36 7.27
C TYR A 1065 -24.34 26.87 8.02
N GLU A 1066 -24.38 26.96 9.35
CA GLU A 1066 -23.49 26.21 10.24
C GLU A 1066 -24.21 24.93 10.66
N VAL A 1067 -23.91 23.82 10.00
CA VAL A 1067 -24.73 22.59 10.04
C VAL A 1067 -24.76 21.96 11.43
N ASP A 1068 -23.70 22.08 12.23
CA ASP A 1068 -23.70 21.57 13.62
C ASP A 1068 -24.66 22.34 14.55
N LYS A 1069 -24.94 23.62 14.25
CA LYS A 1069 -25.87 24.46 15.02
C LYS A 1069 -27.29 24.44 14.45
N ASP A 1070 -27.41 24.26 13.15
CA ASP A 1070 -28.69 24.16 12.43
C ASP A 1070 -28.73 22.90 11.55
N ILE A 1071 -28.85 21.75 12.22
CA ILE A 1071 -28.88 20.43 11.58
C ILE A 1071 -30.04 20.25 10.59
N TYR A 1072 -31.06 21.12 10.64
CA TYR A 1072 -32.23 21.11 9.77
C TYR A 1072 -32.22 22.26 8.74
N GLN A 1073 -31.14 23.05 8.67
CA GLN A 1073 -30.94 24.17 7.73
C GLN A 1073 -32.15 25.13 7.66
N MET A 1074 -32.75 25.44 8.82
CA MET A 1074 -33.97 26.25 8.91
C MET A 1074 -33.73 27.74 8.73
N ASN A 1075 -32.61 28.28 9.20
CA ASN A 1075 -32.36 29.71 9.24
C ASN A 1075 -31.18 30.06 8.32
N ASN A 1076 -31.44 30.83 7.26
CA ASN A 1076 -30.37 31.29 6.38
C ASN A 1076 -29.54 32.35 7.11
N ASN A 1077 -28.34 31.97 7.57
CA ASN A 1077 -27.49 32.82 8.40
C ASN A 1077 -26.44 33.61 7.59
N VAL A 1078 -26.60 33.72 6.27
CA VAL A 1078 -25.67 34.45 5.38
C VAL A 1078 -25.44 35.91 5.82
N ASN A 1079 -26.46 36.57 6.37
CA ASN A 1079 -26.33 37.96 6.84
C ASN A 1079 -25.62 38.08 8.19
N GLU A 1080 -25.50 36.99 8.94
CA GLU A 1080 -24.76 36.93 10.21
C GLU A 1080 -23.26 36.69 9.98
N TRP A 1081 -22.88 36.17 8.80
CA TRP A 1081 -21.49 35.93 8.44
C TRP A 1081 -20.78 37.24 8.09
N LEU A 1082 -19.50 37.34 8.46
CA LEU A 1082 -18.70 38.51 8.14
C LEU A 1082 -18.60 38.67 6.61
N PRO A 1083 -18.59 39.91 6.06
CA PRO A 1083 -18.41 40.13 4.63
C PRO A 1083 -17.16 39.44 4.05
N ILE A 1084 -16.08 39.35 4.83
CA ILE A 1084 -14.86 38.64 4.43
C ILE A 1084 -15.05 37.13 4.37
N GLU A 1085 -15.81 36.53 5.28
CA GLU A 1085 -16.12 35.09 5.24
C GLU A 1085 -16.93 34.78 3.98
N ARG A 1086 -17.97 35.57 3.70
CA ARG A 1086 -18.75 35.43 2.46
C ARG A 1086 -17.87 35.53 1.21
N GLY A 1087 -17.02 36.55 1.13
CA GLY A 1087 -16.09 36.70 0.02
C GLY A 1087 -15.13 35.52 -0.15
N LEU A 1088 -14.64 34.92 0.94
CA LEU A 1088 -13.79 33.73 0.90
C LEU A 1088 -14.54 32.51 0.36
N TYR A 1089 -15.77 32.27 0.81
CA TYR A 1089 -16.59 31.17 0.33
C TYR A 1089 -17.02 31.34 -1.13
N SER A 1090 -17.38 32.56 -1.55
CA SER A 1090 -17.62 32.88 -2.97
C SER A 1090 -16.39 32.59 -3.84
N LEU A 1091 -15.19 32.98 -3.38
CA LEU A 1091 -13.94 32.70 -4.10
C LEU A 1091 -13.65 31.20 -4.17
N ALA A 1092 -13.86 30.48 -3.07
CA ALA A 1092 -13.68 29.03 -3.04
C ALA A 1092 -14.64 28.32 -3.98
N LEU A 1093 -15.90 28.77 -4.06
CA LEU A 1093 -16.88 28.24 -4.99
C LEU A 1093 -16.49 28.53 -6.45
N ALA A 1094 -16.05 29.76 -6.75
CA ALA A 1094 -15.59 30.14 -8.09
C ALA A 1094 -14.37 29.31 -8.57
N ASN A 1095 -13.51 28.90 -7.65
CA ASN A 1095 -12.38 28.03 -7.92
C ASN A 1095 -12.81 26.56 -8.06
N LEU A 1096 -13.65 26.04 -7.15
CA LEU A 1096 -14.15 24.66 -7.19
C LEU A 1096 -14.95 24.39 -8.47
N THR A 1097 -15.77 25.33 -8.91
CA THR A 1097 -16.59 25.20 -10.14
C THR A 1097 -15.77 25.21 -11.44
N ARG A 1098 -14.46 25.45 -11.36
CA ARG A 1098 -13.51 25.46 -12.49
C ARG A 1098 -12.35 24.48 -12.30
N CYS A 1099 -12.34 23.74 -11.19
CA CYS A 1099 -11.24 22.85 -10.87
C CYS A 1099 -11.25 21.63 -11.80
N ALA A 1100 -10.09 21.05 -12.06
CA ALA A 1100 -9.97 19.80 -12.79
C ALA A 1100 -8.76 19.01 -12.28
N GLY A 1101 -8.97 17.76 -11.95
CA GLY A 1101 -7.97 16.91 -11.32
C GLY A 1101 -7.88 17.12 -9.81
N ALA A 1102 -7.62 16.03 -9.10
CA ALA A 1102 -7.62 15.93 -7.63
C ALA A 1102 -6.84 17.04 -6.91
N ALA A 1103 -5.71 17.49 -7.46
CA ALA A 1103 -4.85 18.51 -6.85
C ALA A 1103 -5.46 19.92 -6.90
N SER A 1104 -6.19 20.27 -7.96
CA SER A 1104 -6.81 21.60 -8.09
C SER A 1104 -8.20 21.64 -7.45
N CYS A 1105 -8.86 20.49 -7.34
CA CYS A 1105 -10.13 20.32 -6.63
C CYS A 1105 -9.96 20.07 -5.12
N ALA A 1106 -8.72 19.93 -4.62
CA ALA A 1106 -8.43 19.80 -3.20
C ALA A 1106 -8.49 21.16 -2.49
N ASP A 1107 -9.20 21.19 -1.36
CA ASP A 1107 -9.21 22.22 -0.31
C ASP A 1107 -8.85 23.67 -0.73
N ILE A 1108 -9.89 24.47 -0.95
CA ILE A 1108 -9.78 25.80 -1.56
C ILE A 1108 -10.00 26.93 -0.54
N ILE A 1109 -10.56 26.63 0.64
CA ILE A 1109 -10.76 27.62 1.70
C ILE A 1109 -9.47 27.70 2.53
N LEU A 1110 -8.59 28.61 2.10
CA LEU A 1110 -7.31 29.00 2.73
C LEU A 1110 -6.13 28.02 2.53
N LYS A 1111 -5.51 28.14 1.36
CA LYS A 1111 -4.05 28.38 1.34
C LYS A 1111 -3.74 29.78 1.80
#